data_AF-A0A820QI46-F1
#
_entry.id   AF-A0A820QI46-F1
#
_cell.length_a   1.000
_cell.length_b   1.000
_cell.length_c   1.000
_cell.angle_alpha   90.00
_cell.angle_beta   90.00
_cell.angle_gamma   90.00
#
_symmetry.space_group_name_H-M   'P 1'
#
loop_
_entity.id
_entity.type
_entity.pdbx_description
1 polymer ?
#
loop_
_entity_poly.entity_id
_entity_poly.type
_entity_poly.pdbx_seq_one_letter_code
_entity_poly.pdbx_strand_id
1 'polypeptide(L)'
;MSATNNFKRKTFAGQNSSTTQSNGTQMKRPKRANDDDEEDFMNDDPAYDDADPENKENAVELGQGPAYEATNIKWSRPDIPSINPSTDTLVFQQIDLDTYTDFDSTPHVLDKSRPHVRGHNTVIRLYGVTDEGYSVMAHLHGYIPYFYASVPSDTFTAADCERFKQNFQSALRSEMRGKDAIASDLVLSVELEQKASIYGFQPDSKRHQVLKISVLLPKCIATSRRILENGFSWTGSKSQIDGYKTYETNIDFEIRLMADLNIVGCNWIEIPAGKYFIRHMVTRGLTQQLKIQSRCQIELDVWAHDIISYPAEGDWQRIAPLRIMSYDIECAGRKGIFPEPEHDPVIQIASMIIRQGDKEEFIKTVFTLGTCANIAGVEVMACKTEHELLEKWADFVREVDPDIITGYNIQNFDFAYLLARAKHLNISTFPYLGRLKDVKTTARTTVLQSKQLGRRENKQINLEGRILFDLLLVLLREYKLRSYTLNAVSFHFLQQQKEDVQHSIITDLQNGNAQTRHRLAVYCLKDAYLPLRLLEKLMSLINYMEMARVTGVPMNYLLQRGQQIKVISQILRKCKEKNLLIPALKVNEAGDDFTGATVIEPIRGYYDTPITTLDFSSLYPSIMQAHNLCYSTLINDGRIKQTLSDDEYITTPSGNCFVTAKVRRGLLPEILENLLSARKKAKQMMKEETDEFRKKVLDGRQNALKISANSVYGFTGAQVGKLPCLEISQSVTSFGREMIEKTKTLIENEFIITKGYEHDAKVIYGDTDSVMIKFGVKTLEEAMKLGRLAATTISSSFPPPIKLEFEKCYYPYLLINKKRYAGLYFTRPDKHDKMDCKGIETVRRDNCELVASLISTCLEKLLIERDPNGAVEYVKSVISDLLCNRIDISQLVISKELTKTDAEYANKQPHVELANKMRKRDPGSAPNLGDRVPYVIIPGTKNQPAYERAE
;
A
#
# COMPACT_ATOMS: atom_id res chain seq x y z
N MET A 1 -12.90 15.38 66.62
CA MET A 1 -14.02 15.61 67.56
C MET A 1 -14.92 16.70 67.00
N SER A 2 -16.19 16.75 67.42
CA SER A 2 -17.35 17.48 66.85
C SER A 2 -17.62 17.20 65.34
N ALA A 3 -18.74 16.65 64.85
CA ALA A 3 -20.14 16.52 65.26
C ALA A 3 -21.08 17.68 64.89
N THR A 4 -21.99 17.45 63.93
CA THR A 4 -23.45 17.69 64.07
C THR A 4 -24.26 17.16 62.88
N ASN A 5 -25.48 16.69 63.15
CA ASN A 5 -26.50 16.35 62.16
C ASN A 5 -27.23 17.61 61.65
N ASN A 6 -27.89 17.55 60.49
CA ASN A 6 -29.29 18.00 60.44
C ASN A 6 -30.15 17.42 59.30
N PHE A 7 -31.45 17.34 59.58
CA PHE A 7 -32.54 16.75 58.76
C PHE A 7 -33.39 17.84 58.07
N LYS A 8 -34.21 17.42 57.08
CA LYS A 8 -35.55 17.93 56.61
C LYS A 8 -35.58 18.41 55.15
N ARG A 9 -36.71 18.32 54.41
CA ARG A 9 -37.90 17.40 54.36
C ARG A 9 -38.85 17.88 53.24
N LYS A 10 -39.52 16.95 52.53
CA LYS A 10 -40.87 17.10 51.89
C LYS A 10 -40.98 18.10 50.70
N THR A 11 -41.93 18.03 49.75
CA THR A 11 -43.21 17.24 49.61
C THR A 11 -43.68 17.15 48.13
N PHE A 12 -44.33 16.04 47.74
CA PHE A 12 -45.62 15.86 46.99
C PHE A 12 -46.12 16.91 45.94
N ALA A 13 -46.97 16.61 44.93
CA ALA A 13 -47.47 15.39 44.25
C ALA A 13 -48.51 15.77 43.14
N GLY A 14 -48.95 14.82 42.29
CA GLY A 14 -50.12 14.91 41.38
C GLY A 14 -49.84 14.42 39.95
N GLN A 15 -50.29 13.22 39.50
CA GLN A 15 -51.63 12.85 38.97
C GLN A 15 -51.97 13.56 37.63
N ASN A 16 -52.51 12.95 36.56
CA ASN A 16 -53.13 11.63 36.28
C ASN A 16 -53.14 11.40 34.72
N SER A 17 -53.55 10.30 34.06
CA SER A 17 -53.94 8.90 34.40
C SER A 17 -54.15 8.05 33.11
N SER A 18 -54.14 6.71 33.20
CA SER A 18 -54.84 5.71 32.31
C SER A 18 -54.40 5.58 30.83
N THR A 19 -54.44 4.42 30.13
CA THR A 19 -55.00 3.07 30.40
C THR A 19 -54.35 1.98 29.51
N THR A 20 -54.51 0.70 29.91
CA THR A 20 -54.49 -0.55 29.08
C THR A 20 -53.31 -0.86 28.13
N GLN A 21 -52.60 -1.96 28.43
CA GLN A 21 -52.06 -2.87 27.41
C GLN A 21 -52.43 -4.32 27.74
N SER A 22 -52.84 -5.06 26.71
CA SER A 22 -53.21 -6.49 26.77
C SER A 22 -52.04 -7.38 26.32
N ASN A 23 -52.03 -8.63 26.79
CA ASN A 23 -51.00 -9.61 26.43
C ASN A 23 -51.06 -10.00 24.95
N GLY A 24 -49.90 -9.96 24.27
CA GLY A 24 -49.71 -10.44 22.90
C GLY A 24 -48.43 -11.27 22.78
N THR A 25 -48.61 -12.58 22.53
CA THR A 25 -47.58 -13.63 22.51
C THR A 25 -46.39 -13.32 21.58
N GLN A 26 -45.17 -13.20 22.10
CA GLN A 26 -43.96 -13.10 21.26
C GLN A 26 -43.57 -14.46 20.68
N MET A 27 -43.76 -14.64 19.37
CA MET A 27 -43.15 -15.74 18.63
C MET A 27 -41.63 -15.53 18.53
N LYS A 28 -40.85 -16.57 18.87
CA LYS A 28 -39.39 -16.58 18.70
C LYS A 28 -39.03 -16.44 17.22
N ARG A 29 -38.35 -15.37 16.85
CA ARG A 29 -37.60 -15.30 15.57
C ARG A 29 -36.41 -16.26 15.63
N PRO A 30 -36.08 -16.99 14.55
CA PRO A 30 -34.89 -17.82 14.51
C PRO A 30 -33.63 -16.94 14.52
N LYS A 31 -32.58 -17.40 15.22
CA LYS A 31 -31.26 -16.77 15.18
C LYS A 31 -30.72 -16.83 13.75
N ARG A 32 -30.31 -15.68 13.19
CA ARG A 32 -29.37 -15.68 12.06
C ARG A 32 -28.03 -16.24 12.58
N ALA A 33 -27.41 -17.12 11.80
CA ALA A 33 -26.01 -17.46 12.03
C ALA A 33 -25.15 -16.28 11.58
N ASN A 34 -24.09 -15.98 12.33
CA ASN A 34 -23.04 -15.07 11.88
C ASN A 34 -22.10 -15.88 10.99
N ASP A 35 -22.22 -15.70 9.67
CA ASP A 35 -21.21 -16.17 8.72
C ASP A 35 -20.17 -15.05 8.51
N ASP A 36 -19.27 -14.89 9.48
CA ASP A 36 -18.08 -14.05 9.37
C ASP A 36 -17.05 -14.74 8.45
N ASP A 37 -17.27 -14.72 7.13
CA ASP A 37 -16.41 -15.42 6.15
C ASP A 37 -16.55 -14.84 4.71
N GLU A 38 -16.59 -13.51 4.57
CA GLU A 38 -16.47 -12.84 3.26
C GLU A 38 -14.99 -12.74 2.80
N GLU A 39 -14.38 -13.85 2.41
CA GLU A 39 -13.27 -13.76 1.44
C GLU A 39 -13.88 -13.63 0.04
N ASP A 40 -13.73 -12.47 -0.61
CA ASP A 40 -14.00 -12.35 -2.04
C ASP A 40 -13.18 -11.29 -2.75
N PHE A 41 -12.73 -11.64 -3.95
CA PHE A 41 -12.13 -10.67 -4.86
C PHE A 41 -13.17 -9.57 -5.17
N MET A 42 -12.76 -8.30 -5.04
CA MET A 42 -13.48 -7.05 -5.41
C MET A 42 -14.35 -6.34 -4.36
N ASN A 43 -14.60 -6.87 -3.15
CA ASN A 43 -15.34 -6.13 -2.10
C ASN A 43 -14.53 -5.74 -0.84
N ASP A 44 -13.24 -6.08 -0.78
CA ASP A 44 -12.35 -5.56 0.27
C ASP A 44 -12.15 -4.04 0.10
N ASP A 45 -12.94 -3.28 0.85
CA ASP A 45 -12.86 -1.83 1.02
C ASP A 45 -11.40 -1.39 1.27
N PRO A 46 -10.76 -0.65 0.34
CA PRO A 46 -9.34 -0.30 0.39
C PRO A 46 -9.04 0.82 1.38
N ALA A 47 -9.98 1.15 2.27
CA ALA A 47 -9.78 2.00 3.43
C ALA A 47 -8.64 1.47 4.31
N TYR A 48 -7.49 2.14 4.15
CA TYR A 48 -6.61 2.36 5.27
C TYR A 48 -7.30 3.39 6.14
N ASP A 49 -7.27 3.17 7.44
CA ASP A 49 -7.47 4.26 8.38
C ASP A 49 -6.18 5.10 8.33
N ASP A 50 -6.05 5.89 7.26
CA ASP A 50 -5.14 7.05 7.15
C ASP A 50 -5.75 8.15 8.06
N ALA A 51 -6.07 7.76 9.31
CA ALA A 51 -6.32 8.65 10.43
C ALA A 51 -5.05 9.49 10.53
N ASP A 52 -5.14 10.69 9.96
CA ASP A 52 -4.05 11.64 9.77
C ASP A 52 -3.21 11.63 11.05
N PRO A 53 -2.04 10.96 11.06
CA PRO A 53 -1.35 10.68 12.29
C PRO A 53 -1.03 12.03 12.88
N GLU A 54 -1.72 12.37 14.00
CA GLU A 54 -1.71 13.72 14.56
C GLU A 54 -0.32 14.26 14.39
N ASN A 55 -0.17 15.41 13.71
CA ASN A 55 1.09 15.93 13.18
C ASN A 55 2.00 16.48 14.30
N LYS A 56 2.11 15.69 15.37
CA LYS A 56 3.15 15.60 16.38
C LYS A 56 4.43 15.45 15.60
N GLU A 57 5.07 16.60 15.44
CA GLU A 57 6.31 16.78 14.72
C GLU A 57 7.21 15.57 14.99
N ASN A 58 7.45 14.78 13.94
CA ASN A 58 8.35 13.64 13.99
C ASN A 58 9.77 14.18 14.13
N ALA A 59 10.10 14.65 15.33
CA ALA A 59 11.31 15.40 15.63
C ALA A 59 12.51 14.58 15.15
N VAL A 60 13.19 15.09 14.14
CA VAL A 60 14.39 14.46 13.60
C VAL A 60 15.48 14.63 14.65
N GLU A 61 16.03 13.51 15.13
CA GLU A 61 17.11 13.58 16.11
C GLU A 61 18.40 14.01 15.40
N LEU A 62 18.81 15.25 15.66
CA LEU A 62 20.05 15.80 15.14
C LEU A 62 21.25 15.40 16.01
N GLY A 63 22.43 15.41 15.40
CA GLY A 63 23.70 15.22 16.08
C GLY A 63 24.87 15.64 15.20
N GLN A 64 26.05 15.08 15.48
CA GLN A 64 27.23 15.23 14.63
C GLN A 64 27.64 13.84 14.18
N GLY A 65 27.47 13.55 12.90
CA GLY A 65 27.83 12.24 12.35
C GLY A 65 29.33 12.11 12.06
N PRO A 66 29.84 10.88 11.92
CA PRO A 66 31.22 10.64 11.48
C PRO A 66 31.44 11.17 10.06
N ALA A 67 32.70 11.40 9.70
CA ALA A 67 33.09 11.77 8.33
C ALA A 67 32.71 10.67 7.32
N TYR A 68 32.93 10.94 6.03
CA TYR A 68 32.96 9.89 5.02
C TYR A 68 34.42 9.46 4.84
N GLU A 69 34.67 8.16 4.86
CA GLU A 69 35.97 7.56 4.60
C GLU A 69 35.81 6.55 3.47
N ALA A 70 36.75 6.55 2.53
CA ALA A 70 36.84 5.58 1.45
C ALA A 70 38.05 4.67 1.73
N THR A 71 37.79 3.47 2.21
CA THR A 71 38.81 2.51 2.66
C THR A 71 39.03 1.39 1.64
N ASN A 72 38.04 1.09 0.80
CA ASN A 72 38.06 -0.02 -0.15
C ASN A 72 37.43 0.40 -1.50
N ILE A 73 38.28 0.47 -2.54
CA ILE A 73 37.86 0.84 -3.90
C ILE A 73 36.78 -0.07 -4.50
N LYS A 74 36.62 -1.30 -3.97
CA LYS A 74 35.56 -2.24 -4.36
C LYS A 74 34.20 -1.88 -3.74
N TRP A 75 34.22 -1.29 -2.55
CA TRP A 75 33.01 -0.88 -1.81
C TRP A 75 32.52 0.49 -2.25
N SER A 76 33.43 1.47 -2.36
CA SER A 76 33.12 2.84 -2.76
C SER A 76 32.44 2.93 -4.14
N ARG A 77 31.70 4.02 -4.41
CA ARG A 77 31.16 4.31 -5.76
C ARG A 77 32.29 4.72 -6.71
N PRO A 78 32.13 4.60 -8.05
CA PRO A 78 33.11 5.08 -9.01
C PRO A 78 33.37 6.58 -8.82
N ASP A 79 34.62 7.02 -9.02
CA ASP A 79 34.97 8.43 -8.94
C ASP A 79 34.22 9.25 -10.00
N ILE A 80 33.80 10.46 -9.61
CA ILE A 80 33.09 11.40 -10.48
C ILE A 80 34.09 12.06 -11.43
N PRO A 81 33.81 12.19 -12.74
CA PRO A 81 34.57 13.09 -13.61
C PRO A 81 34.43 14.55 -13.15
N SER A 82 35.29 15.43 -13.67
CA SER A 82 35.14 16.86 -13.42
C SER A 82 33.87 17.39 -14.06
N ILE A 83 32.88 17.76 -13.24
CA ILE A 83 31.62 18.39 -13.70
C ILE A 83 31.82 19.91 -13.77
N ASN A 84 31.39 20.52 -14.87
CA ASN A 84 31.27 21.97 -15.04
C ASN A 84 29.79 22.38 -15.10
N PRO A 85 29.21 22.91 -14.00
CA PRO A 85 27.80 23.30 -13.98
C PRO A 85 27.36 24.36 -15.00
N SER A 86 28.30 25.03 -15.68
CA SER A 86 27.98 26.01 -16.74
C SER A 86 27.81 25.40 -18.14
N THR A 87 28.32 24.20 -18.39
CA THR A 87 28.24 23.50 -19.70
C THR A 87 27.53 22.17 -19.62
N ASP A 88 27.55 21.52 -18.46
CA ASP A 88 27.16 20.13 -18.31
C ASP A 88 25.75 20.04 -17.74
N THR A 89 24.92 19.21 -18.36
CA THR A 89 23.57 18.87 -17.86
C THR A 89 23.68 17.65 -16.96
N LEU A 90 23.01 17.66 -15.80
CA LEU A 90 22.96 16.51 -14.90
C LEU A 90 21.65 15.75 -15.09
N VAL A 91 21.73 14.44 -15.29
CA VAL A 91 20.56 13.55 -15.46
C VAL A 91 20.64 12.40 -14.47
N PHE A 92 19.60 12.20 -13.67
CA PHE A 92 19.56 11.14 -12.64
C PHE A 92 18.14 10.60 -12.42
N GLN A 93 18.05 9.33 -12.02
CA GLN A 93 16.79 8.73 -11.58
C GLN A 93 16.60 9.05 -10.09
N GLN A 94 15.53 9.79 -9.76
CA GLN A 94 15.16 10.04 -8.36
C GLN A 94 14.58 8.76 -7.74
N ILE A 95 14.92 8.47 -6.48
CA ILE A 95 14.45 7.28 -5.75
C ILE A 95 13.67 7.62 -4.47
N ASP A 96 14.04 8.72 -3.82
CA ASP A 96 13.49 9.15 -2.53
C ASP A 96 13.51 10.68 -2.44
N LEU A 97 12.66 11.24 -1.59
CA LEU A 97 12.62 12.66 -1.33
C LEU A 97 12.16 12.99 0.08
N ASP A 98 12.71 14.07 0.64
CA ASP A 98 12.30 14.62 1.94
C ASP A 98 12.23 16.15 1.89
N THR A 99 11.73 16.77 2.97
CA THR A 99 11.66 18.22 3.09
C THR A 99 12.26 18.71 4.41
N TYR A 100 12.89 19.88 4.38
CA TYR A 100 13.42 20.54 5.57
C TYR A 100 13.18 22.06 5.52
N THR A 101 13.19 22.70 6.69
CA THR A 101 13.16 24.17 6.77
C THR A 101 14.58 24.70 6.74
N ASP A 102 14.91 25.50 5.73
CA ASP A 102 16.18 26.23 5.67
C ASP A 102 16.07 27.55 6.44
N PHE A 103 16.94 27.70 7.43
CA PHE A 103 17.03 28.87 8.30
C PHE A 103 18.07 29.86 7.79
N ASP A 104 19.06 29.37 7.05
CA ASP A 104 20.10 30.17 6.44
C ASP A 104 19.64 30.59 5.03
N SER A 105 20.03 31.79 4.59
CA SER A 105 19.53 32.37 3.34
C SER A 105 20.27 31.86 2.09
N THR A 106 20.40 30.54 1.96
CA THR A 106 21.04 29.82 0.84
C THR A 106 20.61 30.34 -0.55
N PRO A 107 19.35 30.71 -0.81
CA PRO A 107 18.94 31.17 -2.14
C PRO A 107 19.43 32.55 -2.56
N HIS A 108 20.07 33.34 -1.68
CA HIS A 108 20.75 34.58 -2.08
C HIS A 108 21.95 34.36 -3.03
N VAL A 109 22.35 33.10 -3.25
CA VAL A 109 23.44 32.68 -4.16
C VAL A 109 22.94 32.34 -5.57
N LEU A 110 21.72 31.81 -5.70
CA LEU A 110 21.24 31.20 -6.96
C LEU A 110 20.97 32.24 -8.06
N ASP A 111 20.19 33.28 -7.75
CA ASP A 111 19.88 34.38 -8.67
C ASP A 111 19.30 35.56 -7.88
N LYS A 112 19.97 36.72 -7.89
CA LYS A 112 19.48 37.93 -7.19
C LYS A 112 18.28 38.59 -7.86
N SER A 113 17.96 38.23 -9.10
CA SER A 113 16.84 38.79 -9.86
C SER A 113 15.51 38.08 -9.61
N ARG A 114 15.55 36.86 -9.03
CA ARG A 114 14.34 36.07 -8.75
C ARG A 114 13.72 36.47 -7.40
N PRO A 115 12.37 36.51 -7.28
CA PRO A 115 11.71 36.77 -6.01
C PRO A 115 12.08 35.71 -4.99
N HIS A 116 12.57 36.13 -3.82
CA HIS A 116 12.91 35.24 -2.71
C HIS A 116 12.35 35.77 -1.40
N VAL A 117 11.63 34.91 -0.67
CA VAL A 117 11.15 35.20 0.69
C VAL A 117 12.34 35.08 1.65
N ARG A 118 12.69 36.16 2.35
CA ARG A 118 13.81 36.14 3.29
C ARG A 118 13.47 35.31 4.54
N GLY A 119 14.20 34.21 4.72
CA GLY A 119 14.19 33.36 5.92
C GLY A 119 13.16 32.23 5.90
N HIS A 120 13.43 31.19 6.68
CA HIS A 120 12.51 30.08 7.01
C HIS A 120 11.79 29.44 5.79
N ASN A 121 12.52 29.13 4.71
CA ASN A 121 11.90 28.53 3.53
C ASN A 121 11.84 27.00 3.65
N THR A 122 10.84 26.39 3.03
CA THR A 122 10.83 24.93 2.85
C THR A 122 11.65 24.56 1.63
N VAL A 123 12.66 23.71 1.81
CA VAL A 123 13.53 23.18 0.76
C VAL A 123 13.27 21.69 0.65
N ILE A 124 13.20 21.19 -0.58
CA ILE A 124 13.00 19.76 -0.85
C ILE A 124 14.33 19.15 -1.26
N ARG A 125 14.65 17.97 -0.72
CA ARG A 125 15.80 17.17 -1.12
C ARG A 125 15.31 16.03 -2.00
N LEU A 126 15.76 15.99 -3.27
CA LEU A 126 15.63 14.82 -4.13
C LEU A 126 16.91 14.00 -4.08
N TYR A 127 16.80 12.70 -3.83
CA TYR A 127 17.93 11.76 -3.86
C TYR A 127 17.81 10.85 -5.07
N GLY A 128 18.94 10.48 -5.66
CA GLY A 128 18.92 9.57 -6.80
C GLY A 128 20.31 9.21 -7.34
N VAL A 129 20.31 8.58 -8.52
CA VAL A 129 21.50 7.97 -9.12
C VAL A 129 21.54 8.24 -10.62
N THR A 130 22.72 8.59 -11.17
CA THR A 130 22.93 8.76 -12.62
C THR A 130 23.00 7.41 -13.37
N ASP A 131 22.99 7.42 -14.71
CA ASP A 131 23.17 6.18 -15.50
C ASP A 131 24.53 5.50 -15.23
N GLU A 132 25.57 6.27 -14.88
CA GLU A 132 26.91 5.79 -14.51
C GLU A 132 27.01 5.26 -13.07
N GLY A 133 26.00 5.53 -12.24
CA GLY A 133 25.97 5.10 -10.83
C GLY A 133 26.44 6.12 -9.81
N TYR A 134 26.56 7.41 -10.15
CA TYR A 134 26.90 8.47 -9.18
C TYR A 134 25.72 8.81 -8.27
N SER A 135 25.93 8.94 -6.96
CA SER A 135 24.86 9.34 -6.04
C SER A 135 24.67 10.87 -5.98
N VAL A 136 23.42 11.30 -6.12
CA VAL A 136 23.02 12.72 -6.23
C VAL A 136 22.09 13.08 -5.08
N MET A 137 22.28 14.26 -4.50
CA MET A 137 21.25 14.98 -3.75
C MET A 137 21.08 16.40 -4.31
N ALA A 138 19.87 16.71 -4.76
CA ALA A 138 19.49 18.03 -5.25
C ALA A 138 18.61 18.75 -4.24
N HIS A 139 19.03 19.95 -3.82
CA HIS A 139 18.21 20.89 -3.04
C HIS A 139 17.36 21.73 -3.99
N LEU A 140 16.04 21.56 -3.92
CA LEU A 140 15.05 22.28 -4.73
C LEU A 140 14.50 23.46 -3.96
N HIS A 141 14.77 24.66 -4.47
CA HIS A 141 14.40 25.93 -3.84
C HIS A 141 13.20 26.60 -4.50
N GLY A 142 12.52 27.47 -3.74
CA GLY A 142 11.49 28.38 -4.26
C GLY A 142 10.12 27.77 -4.51
N TYR A 143 9.88 26.52 -4.14
CA TYR A 143 8.53 25.95 -4.15
C TYR A 143 7.77 26.32 -2.87
N ILE A 144 6.62 26.98 -3.03
CA ILE A 144 5.87 27.56 -1.91
C ILE A 144 4.64 26.68 -1.59
N PRO A 145 4.45 26.24 -0.34
CA PRO A 145 3.22 25.56 0.09
C PRO A 145 1.97 26.43 -0.11
N TYR A 146 0.90 25.85 -0.65
CA TYR A 146 -0.38 26.54 -0.80
C TYR A 146 -1.57 25.58 -0.71
N PHE A 147 -2.74 26.17 -0.46
CA PHE A 147 -4.05 25.51 -0.50
C PHE A 147 -5.11 26.52 -0.98
N TYR A 148 -6.38 26.12 -1.08
CA TYR A 148 -7.46 27.03 -1.48
C TYR A 148 -8.61 27.10 -0.46
N ALA A 149 -9.33 28.22 -0.45
CA ALA A 149 -10.53 28.44 0.33
C ALA A 149 -11.62 29.17 -0.49
N SER A 150 -12.89 29.02 -0.09
CA SER A 150 -13.99 29.83 -0.63
C SER A 150 -13.82 31.32 -0.30
N VAL A 151 -14.24 32.22 -1.19
CA VAL A 151 -14.29 33.66 -0.88
C VAL A 151 -15.26 33.98 0.27
N PRO A 152 -15.02 35.06 1.05
CA PRO A 152 -15.91 35.48 2.14
C PRO A 152 -17.32 35.92 1.71
N SER A 153 -17.45 36.48 0.51
CA SER A 153 -18.72 36.96 -0.06
C SER A 153 -18.59 37.15 -1.57
N ASP A 154 -19.71 37.18 -2.29
CA ASP A 154 -19.75 37.51 -3.73
C ASP A 154 -19.28 38.95 -4.05
N THR A 155 -19.14 39.78 -3.03
CA THR A 155 -18.64 41.16 -3.10
C THR A 155 -17.14 41.29 -2.78
N PHE A 156 -16.44 40.19 -2.49
CA PHE A 156 -15.02 40.21 -2.22
C PHE A 156 -14.20 40.45 -3.49
N THR A 157 -13.18 41.31 -3.42
CA THR A 157 -12.40 41.74 -4.59
C THR A 157 -10.89 41.56 -4.38
N ALA A 158 -10.10 41.75 -5.44
CA ALA A 158 -8.65 41.76 -5.35
C ALA A 158 -8.10 42.82 -4.38
N ALA A 159 -8.84 43.93 -4.16
CA ALA A 159 -8.48 44.96 -3.19
C ALA A 159 -8.73 44.57 -1.72
N ASP A 160 -9.45 43.47 -1.48
CA ASP A 160 -9.69 42.92 -0.14
C ASP A 160 -8.65 41.86 0.25
N CYS A 161 -7.94 41.28 -0.73
CA CYS A 161 -6.95 40.22 -0.53
C CYS A 161 -5.85 40.58 0.48
N GLU A 162 -5.28 41.79 0.38
CA GLU A 162 -4.20 42.22 1.29
C GLU A 162 -4.70 42.45 2.73
N ARG A 163 -5.92 42.98 2.90
CA ARG A 163 -6.55 43.11 4.23
C ARG A 163 -6.87 41.75 4.84
N PHE A 164 -7.43 40.84 4.05
CA PHE A 164 -7.66 39.46 4.44
C PHE A 164 -6.35 38.77 4.85
N LYS A 165 -5.28 38.90 4.04
CA LYS A 165 -3.94 38.37 4.33
C LYS A 165 -3.42 38.88 5.68
N GLN A 166 -3.46 40.18 5.95
CA GLN A 166 -2.94 40.75 7.19
C GLN A 166 -3.72 40.28 8.44
N ASN A 167 -5.05 40.19 8.34
CA ASN A 167 -5.87 39.65 9.42
C ASN A 167 -5.65 38.13 9.61
N PHE A 168 -5.53 37.37 8.52
CA PHE A 168 -5.28 35.93 8.57
C PHE A 168 -3.88 35.59 9.09
N GLN A 169 -2.87 36.35 8.68
CA GLN A 169 -1.50 36.32 9.23
C GLN A 169 -1.52 36.50 10.75
N SER A 170 -2.30 37.48 11.24
CA SER A 170 -2.43 37.75 12.68
C SER A 170 -3.10 36.58 13.43
N ALA A 171 -4.17 36.01 12.87
CA ALA A 171 -4.86 34.85 13.44
C ALA A 171 -3.95 33.62 13.48
N LEU A 172 -3.30 33.27 12.36
CA LEU A 172 -2.38 32.14 12.26
C LEU A 172 -1.21 32.29 13.23
N ARG A 173 -0.60 33.49 13.31
CA ARG A 173 0.49 33.78 14.25
C ARG A 173 0.10 33.59 15.71
N SER A 174 -1.17 33.83 16.07
CA SER A 174 -1.67 33.65 17.45
C SER A 174 -1.83 32.18 17.86
N GLU A 175 -2.02 31.26 16.91
CA GLU A 175 -2.12 29.82 17.17
C GLU A 175 -0.79 29.07 17.02
N MET A 176 0.17 29.62 16.25
CA MET A 176 1.52 29.06 16.11
C MET A 176 2.33 29.23 17.40
N ARG A 177 3.32 28.34 17.61
CA ARG A 177 4.18 28.31 18.80
C ARG A 177 5.67 28.36 18.43
N GLY A 178 6.52 28.65 19.40
CA GLY A 178 7.98 28.55 19.26
C GLY A 178 8.56 29.51 18.22
N LYS A 179 9.60 29.07 17.49
CA LYS A 179 10.31 29.88 16.49
C LYS A 179 9.41 30.27 15.31
N ASP A 180 8.45 29.43 14.95
CA ASP A 180 7.55 29.70 13.82
C ASP A 180 6.67 30.93 14.05
N ALA A 181 6.22 31.17 15.30
CA ALA A 181 5.48 32.37 15.66
C ALA A 181 6.30 33.68 15.56
N ILE A 182 7.63 33.58 15.43
CA ILE A 182 8.55 34.71 15.34
C ILE A 182 8.80 35.12 13.88
N ALA A 183 8.56 34.23 12.90
CA ALA A 183 8.63 34.54 11.47
C ALA A 183 7.80 35.79 11.12
N SER A 184 8.30 36.65 10.21
CA SER A 184 7.63 37.91 9.87
C SER A 184 6.30 37.67 9.18
N ASP A 185 6.30 36.79 8.18
CA ASP A 185 5.18 36.51 7.28
C ASP A 185 4.98 34.98 7.17
N LEU A 186 3.93 34.45 7.79
CA LEU A 186 3.53 33.04 7.70
C LEU A 186 2.57 32.82 6.53
N VAL A 187 1.78 33.83 6.18
CA VAL A 187 0.93 33.92 4.99
C VAL A 187 1.64 34.82 3.98
N LEU A 188 2.06 34.24 2.84
CA LEU A 188 2.91 34.91 1.85
C LEU A 188 2.07 35.69 0.82
N SER A 189 1.05 35.05 0.26
CA SER A 189 0.08 35.69 -0.64
C SER A 189 -1.33 35.15 -0.43
N VAL A 190 -2.31 35.97 -0.80
CA VAL A 190 -3.72 35.62 -0.94
C VAL A 190 -4.15 36.15 -2.30
N GLU A 191 -4.50 35.25 -3.20
CA GLU A 191 -4.79 35.54 -4.61
C GLU A 191 -6.19 35.04 -4.98
N LEU A 192 -6.90 35.77 -5.86
CA LEU A 192 -8.16 35.29 -6.42
C LEU A 192 -7.91 34.49 -7.70
N GLU A 193 -8.31 33.20 -7.68
CA GLU A 193 -8.33 32.36 -8.87
C GLU A 193 -9.76 31.92 -9.23
N GLN A 194 -9.99 31.53 -10.49
CA GLN A 194 -11.27 31.02 -10.99
C GLN A 194 -11.23 29.50 -11.13
N LYS A 195 -11.84 28.79 -10.18
CA LYS A 195 -11.84 27.32 -10.10
C LYS A 195 -13.26 26.78 -9.91
N ALA A 196 -13.43 25.47 -9.92
CA ALA A 196 -14.64 24.82 -9.46
C ALA A 196 -14.31 23.59 -8.61
N SER A 197 -15.26 23.15 -7.78
CA SER A 197 -15.13 21.91 -7.02
C SER A 197 -15.13 20.71 -7.98
N ILE A 198 -14.33 19.67 -7.69
CA ILE A 198 -14.52 18.36 -8.31
C ILE A 198 -15.85 17.72 -7.87
N TYR A 199 -16.33 18.04 -6.67
CA TYR A 199 -17.47 17.36 -6.05
C TYR A 199 -18.78 18.08 -6.37
N GLY A 200 -19.64 17.40 -7.13
CA GLY A 200 -20.91 17.91 -7.66
C GLY A 200 -20.74 18.60 -9.01
N PHE A 201 -21.63 18.30 -9.95
CA PHE A 201 -21.71 18.99 -11.24
C PHE A 201 -22.13 20.46 -11.04
N GLN A 202 -21.35 21.34 -11.65
CA GLN A 202 -21.60 22.78 -11.74
C GLN A 202 -21.31 23.18 -13.19
N PRO A 203 -22.20 23.89 -13.91
CA PRO A 203 -21.93 24.35 -15.27
C PRO A 203 -20.61 25.13 -15.37
N ASP A 204 -19.87 24.99 -16.48
CA ASP A 204 -18.55 25.65 -16.63
C ASP A 204 -18.62 27.18 -16.61
N SER A 205 -19.80 27.76 -16.92
CA SER A 205 -20.12 29.18 -16.76
C SER A 205 -20.23 29.64 -15.29
N LYS A 206 -20.23 28.71 -14.33
CA LYS A 206 -20.30 28.95 -12.88
C LYS A 206 -19.00 28.52 -12.17
N ARG A 207 -17.84 28.78 -12.77
CA ARG A 207 -16.59 28.82 -12.00
C ARG A 207 -16.71 29.87 -10.90
N HIS A 208 -16.24 29.52 -9.72
CA HIS A 208 -16.31 30.35 -8.54
C HIS A 208 -14.95 31.01 -8.29
N GLN A 209 -14.99 32.24 -7.80
CA GLN A 209 -13.81 32.85 -7.20
C GLN A 209 -13.43 32.04 -5.95
N VAL A 210 -12.15 31.70 -5.86
CA VAL A 210 -11.54 31.05 -4.70
C VAL A 210 -10.30 31.84 -4.28
N LEU A 211 -10.03 31.84 -2.99
CA LEU A 211 -8.76 32.31 -2.44
C LEU A 211 -7.74 31.20 -2.57
N LYS A 212 -6.66 31.44 -3.31
CA LYS A 212 -5.41 30.69 -3.20
C LYS A 212 -4.58 31.32 -2.10
N ILE A 213 -4.19 30.53 -1.12
CA ILE A 213 -3.48 31.01 0.08
C ILE A 213 -2.13 30.31 0.12
N SER A 214 -1.08 31.07 -0.08
CA SER A 214 0.31 30.61 0.01
C SER A 214 0.84 30.85 1.42
N VAL A 215 1.47 29.84 2.02
CA VAL A 215 2.02 29.88 3.37
C VAL A 215 3.49 29.50 3.39
N LEU A 216 4.22 29.97 4.39
CA LEU A 216 5.68 29.83 4.51
C LEU A 216 6.12 28.36 4.68
N LEU A 217 5.39 27.59 5.48
CA LEU A 217 5.73 26.23 5.87
C LEU A 217 4.53 25.27 5.66
N PRO A 218 4.72 24.03 5.20
CA PRO A 218 3.63 23.05 5.04
C PRO A 218 2.81 22.85 6.32
N LYS A 219 3.46 22.85 7.49
CA LYS A 219 2.80 22.68 8.79
C LYS A 219 1.80 23.80 9.14
N CYS A 220 1.90 24.96 8.48
CA CYS A 220 0.90 26.02 8.63
C CYS A 220 -0.46 25.65 8.01
N ILE A 221 -0.52 24.72 7.04
CA ILE A 221 -1.76 24.37 6.34
C ILE A 221 -2.79 23.75 7.28
N ALA A 222 -2.39 22.89 8.21
CA ALA A 222 -3.30 22.26 9.18
C ALA A 222 -3.94 23.29 10.13
N THR A 223 -3.14 24.19 10.71
CA THR A 223 -3.63 25.30 11.54
C THR A 223 -4.48 26.28 10.74
N SER A 224 -4.06 26.60 9.51
CA SER A 224 -4.82 27.44 8.58
C SER A 224 -6.19 26.86 8.28
N ARG A 225 -6.29 25.54 8.03
CA ARG A 225 -7.56 24.83 7.84
C ARG A 225 -8.47 25.00 9.04
N ARG A 226 -7.97 24.80 10.27
CA ARG A 226 -8.75 24.96 11.51
C ARG A 226 -9.30 26.37 11.67
N ILE A 227 -8.45 27.40 11.51
CA ILE A 227 -8.86 28.81 11.64
C ILE A 227 -9.93 29.16 10.59
N LEU A 228 -9.76 28.68 9.37
CA LEU A 228 -10.71 28.93 8.28
C LEU A 228 -12.03 28.18 8.49
N GLU A 229 -12.02 26.89 8.81
CA GLU A 229 -13.25 26.10 9.01
C GLU A 229 -14.04 26.51 10.27
N ASN A 230 -13.39 27.06 11.29
CA ASN A 230 -14.05 27.65 12.46
C ASN A 230 -14.56 29.09 12.22
N GLY A 231 -14.10 29.74 11.14
CA GLY A 231 -14.35 31.14 10.85
C GLY A 231 -13.44 32.09 11.63
N PHE A 232 -13.06 33.20 10.99
CA PHE A 232 -12.36 34.31 11.65
C PHE A 232 -12.79 35.65 11.06
N SER A 233 -12.76 36.71 11.88
CA SER A 233 -13.15 38.07 11.50
C SER A 233 -11.98 38.84 10.90
N TRP A 234 -12.26 39.69 9.91
CA TRP A 234 -11.26 40.53 9.24
C TRP A 234 -11.81 41.91 8.86
N THR A 235 -10.93 42.85 8.50
CA THR A 235 -11.26 44.26 8.24
C THR A 235 -11.99 44.49 6.90
N GLY A 236 -13.22 44.00 6.85
CA GLY A 236 -14.13 44.06 5.70
C GLY A 236 -15.33 43.11 5.80
N SER A 237 -15.32 42.13 6.72
CA SER A 237 -16.46 41.25 6.96
C SER A 237 -17.64 42.02 7.59
N LYS A 238 -18.77 42.12 6.88
CA LYS A 238 -20.00 42.80 7.36
C LYS A 238 -20.76 42.00 8.43
N SER A 239 -20.48 40.71 8.58
CA SER A 239 -21.05 39.80 9.56
C SER A 239 -19.99 38.78 9.99
N GLN A 240 -20.27 38.05 11.07
CA GLN A 240 -19.55 36.81 11.37
C GLN A 240 -19.78 35.80 10.23
N ILE A 241 -18.74 35.02 9.91
CA ILE A 241 -18.76 34.02 8.82
C ILE A 241 -18.67 32.65 9.49
N ASP A 242 -19.62 31.75 9.18
CA ASP A 242 -19.77 30.42 9.78
C ASP A 242 -18.72 29.38 9.32
N GLY A 243 -17.52 29.85 8.96
CA GLY A 243 -16.43 29.06 8.41
C GLY A 243 -16.32 29.11 6.88
N TYR A 244 -15.09 28.97 6.39
CA TYR A 244 -14.76 28.89 4.97
C TYR A 244 -14.67 27.42 4.53
N LYS A 245 -15.12 27.11 3.31
CA LYS A 245 -14.86 25.79 2.70
C LYS A 245 -13.40 25.74 2.27
N THR A 246 -12.66 24.73 2.72
CA THR A 246 -11.25 24.54 2.33
C THR A 246 -11.11 23.43 1.29
N TYR A 247 -10.10 23.56 0.44
CA TYR A 247 -9.78 22.64 -0.64
C TYR A 247 -8.28 22.32 -0.59
N GLU A 248 -7.97 21.04 -0.80
CA GLU A 248 -6.60 20.52 -0.91
C GLU A 248 -5.71 20.72 0.33
N THR A 249 -6.31 21.07 1.48
CA THR A 249 -5.64 21.18 2.79
C THR A 249 -5.27 19.84 3.43
N ASN A 250 -5.72 18.72 2.85
CA ASN A 250 -5.46 17.34 3.26
C ASN A 250 -4.53 16.58 2.28
N ILE A 251 -3.80 17.31 1.44
CA ILE A 251 -2.83 16.78 0.48
C ILE A 251 -1.42 16.92 1.03
N ASP A 252 -0.73 15.79 1.19
CA ASP A 252 0.67 15.68 1.60
C ASP A 252 1.56 16.57 0.69
N PHE A 253 2.46 17.38 1.26
CA PHE A 253 3.19 18.44 0.55
C PHE A 253 4.10 17.91 -0.56
N GLU A 254 4.64 16.71 -0.35
CA GLU A 254 5.42 15.93 -1.30
C GLU A 254 4.59 15.55 -2.54
N ILE A 255 3.36 15.08 -2.32
CA ILE A 255 2.42 14.71 -3.40
C ILE A 255 1.97 15.95 -4.18
N ARG A 256 1.76 17.06 -3.46
CA ARG A 256 1.49 18.39 -4.00
C ARG A 256 2.62 18.85 -4.95
N LEU A 257 3.87 18.88 -4.47
CA LEU A 257 5.06 19.19 -5.27
C LEU A 257 5.18 18.30 -6.52
N MET A 258 5.07 16.97 -6.33
CA MET A 258 5.22 16.01 -7.41
C MET A 258 4.12 16.15 -8.48
N ALA A 259 2.88 16.43 -8.07
CA ALA A 259 1.81 16.76 -9.00
C ALA A 259 2.06 18.08 -9.73
N ASP A 260 2.67 19.07 -9.07
CA ASP A 260 2.86 20.39 -9.66
C ASP A 260 4.02 20.47 -10.66
N LEU A 261 5.12 19.78 -10.39
CA LEU A 261 6.32 19.72 -11.24
C LEU A 261 6.30 18.53 -12.22
N ASN A 262 5.17 17.80 -12.31
CA ASN A 262 5.03 16.57 -13.11
C ASN A 262 6.08 15.48 -12.79
N ILE A 263 6.59 15.45 -11.55
CA ILE A 263 7.46 14.37 -11.04
C ILE A 263 6.57 13.17 -10.70
N VAL A 264 6.98 11.96 -11.06
CA VAL A 264 6.39 10.70 -10.58
C VAL A 264 7.45 9.88 -9.86
N GLY A 265 7.07 8.89 -9.06
CA GLY A 265 8.03 8.06 -8.34
C GLY A 265 8.97 7.35 -9.31
N CYS A 266 10.26 7.22 -8.95
CA CYS A 266 11.26 6.49 -9.72
C CYS A 266 11.44 6.98 -11.17
N ASN A 267 11.25 8.28 -11.42
CA ASN A 267 11.42 8.89 -12.75
C ASN A 267 12.81 9.53 -12.93
N TRP A 268 13.10 9.90 -14.17
CA TRP A 268 14.32 10.60 -14.54
C TRP A 268 14.11 12.11 -14.48
N ILE A 269 15.01 12.78 -13.76
CA ILE A 269 15.08 14.23 -13.64
C ILE A 269 16.34 14.71 -14.36
N GLU A 270 16.18 15.73 -15.19
CA GLU A 270 17.27 16.48 -15.79
C GLU A 270 17.36 17.88 -15.17
N ILE A 271 18.58 18.33 -14.94
CA ILE A 271 18.91 19.68 -14.50
C ILE A 271 19.83 20.31 -15.56
N PRO A 272 19.31 21.26 -16.37
CA PRO A 272 20.07 21.83 -17.48
C PRO A 272 21.33 22.59 -17.05
N ALA A 273 22.32 22.62 -17.94
CA ALA A 273 23.52 23.44 -17.80
C ALA A 273 23.18 24.92 -17.46
N GLY A 274 23.93 25.49 -16.53
CA GLY A 274 23.75 26.86 -16.04
C GLY A 274 22.57 27.08 -15.08
N LYS A 275 21.80 26.04 -14.74
CA LYS A 275 20.65 26.12 -13.82
C LYS A 275 20.92 25.67 -12.38
N TYR A 276 22.10 25.11 -12.14
CA TYR A 276 22.51 24.59 -10.84
C TYR A 276 23.93 25.03 -10.49
N PHE A 277 24.27 24.89 -9.21
CA PHE A 277 25.65 24.87 -8.77
C PHE A 277 25.87 23.70 -7.81
N ILE A 278 27.11 23.23 -7.75
CA ILE A 278 27.53 22.17 -6.83
C ILE A 278 28.08 22.81 -5.55
N ARG A 279 27.55 22.46 -4.37
CA ARG A 279 27.83 23.18 -3.11
C ARG A 279 29.31 23.29 -2.77
N HIS A 280 30.07 22.22 -2.99
CA HIS A 280 31.51 22.20 -2.68
C HIS A 280 32.37 23.07 -3.64
N MET A 281 31.83 23.48 -4.79
CA MET A 281 32.55 24.31 -5.77
C MET A 281 32.35 25.83 -5.53
N VAL A 282 31.35 26.23 -4.73
CA VAL A 282 31.01 27.65 -4.51
C VAL A 282 31.93 28.28 -3.46
N THR A 283 32.92 29.04 -3.94
CA THR A 283 33.87 29.80 -3.11
C THR A 283 33.85 31.31 -3.36
N ARG A 284 33.12 31.81 -4.37
CA ARG A 284 33.17 33.21 -4.80
C ARG A 284 32.13 34.10 -4.11
N GLY A 285 32.60 34.97 -3.22
CA GLY A 285 31.86 36.15 -2.75
C GLY A 285 30.90 35.95 -1.58
N LEU A 286 30.91 34.78 -0.95
CA LEU A 286 30.19 34.51 0.30
C LEU A 286 31.13 34.61 1.50
N THR A 287 30.62 35.16 2.61
CA THR A 287 31.36 35.25 3.89
C THR A 287 31.56 33.90 4.57
N GLN A 288 30.86 32.85 4.11
CA GLN A 288 30.95 31.49 4.63
C GLN A 288 30.68 30.49 3.49
N GLN A 289 31.36 29.34 3.49
CA GLN A 289 31.08 28.24 2.56
C GLN A 289 29.71 27.62 2.87
N LEU A 290 28.99 27.18 1.84
CA LEU A 290 27.73 26.45 2.01
C LEU A 290 28.01 25.09 2.67
N LYS A 291 27.29 24.78 3.76
CA LYS A 291 27.46 23.52 4.49
C LYS A 291 26.97 22.33 3.64
N ILE A 292 27.88 21.41 3.33
CA ILE A 292 27.57 20.12 2.70
C ILE A 292 26.84 19.24 3.72
N GLN A 293 25.58 18.91 3.45
CA GLN A 293 24.71 18.19 4.39
C GLN A 293 24.74 16.67 4.20
N SER A 294 25.03 16.19 3.00
CA SER A 294 24.93 14.78 2.61
C SER A 294 26.27 14.08 2.45
N ARG A 295 26.20 12.75 2.30
CA ARG A 295 27.26 11.83 1.89
C ARG A 295 27.16 11.48 0.39
N CYS A 296 26.25 12.11 -0.37
CA CYS A 296 26.16 11.91 -1.82
C CYS A 296 27.42 12.44 -2.51
N GLN A 297 27.80 11.81 -3.61
CA GLN A 297 28.92 12.23 -4.43
C GLN A 297 28.68 13.63 -5.04
N ILE A 298 27.45 13.90 -5.47
CA ILE A 298 27.02 15.19 -6.03
C ILE A 298 25.98 15.81 -5.09
N GLU A 299 26.30 16.95 -4.48
CA GLU A 299 25.36 17.79 -3.72
C GLU A 299 25.24 19.17 -4.38
N LEU A 300 24.03 19.50 -4.84
CA LEU A 300 23.75 20.68 -5.64
C LEU A 300 22.51 21.45 -5.19
N ASP A 301 22.40 22.71 -5.60
CA ASP A 301 21.21 23.55 -5.45
C ASP A 301 20.64 23.92 -6.82
N VAL A 302 19.30 23.90 -6.92
CA VAL A 302 18.54 24.24 -8.13
C VAL A 302 17.21 24.90 -7.75
N TRP A 303 16.65 25.75 -8.60
CA TRP A 303 15.26 26.19 -8.43
C TRP A 303 14.30 25.09 -8.88
N ALA A 304 13.24 24.85 -8.10
CA ALA A 304 12.27 23.78 -8.34
C ALA A 304 11.62 23.83 -9.74
N HIS A 305 11.54 25.01 -10.37
CA HIS A 305 10.97 25.21 -11.70
C HIS A 305 11.99 25.21 -12.86
N ASP A 306 13.30 25.11 -12.61
CA ASP A 306 14.31 24.96 -13.67
C ASP A 306 14.62 23.48 -14.00
N ILE A 307 14.09 22.52 -13.23
CA ILE A 307 14.25 21.08 -13.50
C ILE A 307 13.34 20.60 -14.65
N ILE A 308 13.76 19.56 -15.34
CA ILE A 308 12.97 18.86 -16.36
C ILE A 308 12.62 17.46 -15.83
N SER A 309 11.33 17.15 -15.80
CA SER A 309 10.80 15.86 -15.35
C SER A 309 10.39 15.01 -16.55
N TYR A 310 11.05 13.88 -16.77
CA TYR A 310 10.70 12.99 -17.89
C TYR A 310 9.62 11.97 -17.52
N PRO A 311 8.62 11.74 -18.39
CA PRO A 311 7.69 10.64 -18.24
C PRO A 311 8.40 9.30 -18.48
N ALA A 312 8.01 8.24 -17.77
CA ALA A 312 8.57 6.91 -17.91
C ALA A 312 8.07 6.20 -19.20
N GLU A 313 8.50 6.71 -20.35
CA GLU A 313 8.20 6.25 -21.71
C GLU A 313 9.46 6.28 -22.60
N GLY A 314 9.55 5.37 -23.58
CA GLY A 314 10.74 5.22 -24.42
C GLY A 314 12.01 4.96 -23.60
N ASP A 315 13.10 5.65 -23.95
CA ASP A 315 14.40 5.51 -23.28
C ASP A 315 14.39 5.86 -21.78
N TRP A 316 13.40 6.64 -21.33
CA TRP A 316 13.20 7.01 -19.92
C TRP A 316 12.49 5.91 -19.09
N GLN A 317 12.16 4.76 -19.69
CA GLN A 317 11.73 3.57 -18.95
C GLN A 317 12.88 2.85 -18.25
N ARG A 318 14.13 3.12 -18.63
CA ARG A 318 15.33 2.52 -18.00
C ARG A 318 15.40 2.79 -16.50
N ILE A 319 16.19 1.98 -15.81
CA ILE A 319 16.40 2.03 -14.36
C ILE A 319 17.91 2.19 -14.15
N ALA A 320 18.32 3.12 -13.30
CA ALA A 320 19.72 3.37 -12.94
C ALA A 320 20.35 2.13 -12.26
N PRO A 321 21.69 2.00 -12.24
CA PRO A 321 22.38 0.88 -11.61
C PRO A 321 22.39 0.99 -10.06
N LEU A 322 21.20 0.97 -9.46
CA LEU A 322 20.99 1.11 -8.02
C LEU A 322 21.72 0.03 -7.23
N ARG A 323 22.39 0.40 -6.15
CA ARG A 323 23.01 -0.53 -5.20
C ARG A 323 21.95 -1.04 -4.23
N ILE A 324 21.66 -2.34 -4.31
CA ILE A 324 20.73 -3.05 -3.44
C ILE A 324 21.55 -3.85 -2.44
N MET A 325 21.50 -3.44 -1.17
CA MET A 325 22.13 -4.14 -0.06
C MET A 325 21.11 -5.02 0.65
N SER A 326 21.42 -6.30 0.81
CA SER A 326 20.71 -7.20 1.72
C SER A 326 21.61 -7.59 2.87
N TYR A 327 21.08 -7.62 4.08
CA TYR A 327 21.83 -7.95 5.28
C TYR A 327 20.98 -8.75 6.27
N ASP A 328 21.67 -9.39 7.21
CA ASP A 328 21.12 -10.28 8.24
C ASP A 328 22.07 -10.25 9.46
N ILE A 329 21.57 -10.48 10.68
CA ILE A 329 22.36 -10.44 11.92
C ILE A 329 22.17 -11.69 12.77
N GLU A 330 23.24 -12.06 13.50
CA GLU A 330 23.19 -13.11 14.51
C GLU A 330 23.48 -12.57 15.90
N CYS A 331 22.71 -13.05 16.90
CA CYS A 331 22.85 -12.67 18.30
C CYS A 331 23.09 -13.91 19.18
N ALA A 332 24.04 -13.84 20.12
CA ALA A 332 24.29 -14.93 21.07
C ALA A 332 23.34 -14.85 22.27
N GLY A 333 22.14 -15.40 22.12
CA GLY A 333 21.10 -15.41 23.15
C GLY A 333 21.37 -16.32 24.36
N ARG A 334 20.78 -15.96 25.50
CA ARG A 334 20.60 -16.85 26.67
C ARG A 334 19.66 -18.02 26.34
N LYS A 335 19.94 -19.20 26.92
CA LYS A 335 19.19 -20.43 26.61
C LYS A 335 17.71 -20.33 27.02
N GLY A 336 16.81 -20.40 26.03
CA GLY A 336 15.36 -20.39 26.24
C GLY A 336 14.76 -19.00 26.45
N ILE A 337 15.51 -17.94 26.16
CA ILE A 337 15.05 -16.54 26.17
C ILE A 337 15.34 -15.97 24.78
N PHE A 338 14.36 -15.33 24.14
CA PHE A 338 14.60 -14.64 22.87
C PHE A 338 15.58 -13.46 23.07
N PRO A 339 16.49 -13.14 22.12
CA PRO A 339 17.51 -12.12 22.34
C PRO A 339 16.96 -10.75 22.75
N GLU A 340 17.55 -10.16 23.79
CA GLU A 340 17.24 -8.82 24.32
C GLU A 340 18.46 -7.89 24.11
N PRO A 341 18.32 -6.71 23.46
CA PRO A 341 19.45 -5.82 23.14
C PRO A 341 20.29 -5.38 24.35
N GLU A 342 19.70 -5.33 25.53
CA GLU A 342 20.37 -4.95 26.78
C GLU A 342 21.26 -6.06 27.36
N HIS A 343 21.21 -7.28 26.82
CA HIS A 343 21.86 -8.45 27.41
C HIS A 343 22.63 -9.28 26.37
N ASP A 344 22.01 -9.61 25.25
CA ASP A 344 22.55 -10.58 24.30
C ASP A 344 23.31 -9.86 23.16
N PRO A 345 24.60 -10.16 22.93
CA PRO A 345 25.42 -9.42 21.98
C PRO A 345 25.13 -9.80 20.52
N VAL A 346 25.26 -8.84 19.62
CA VAL A 346 25.38 -9.06 18.18
C VAL A 346 26.77 -9.65 17.92
N ILE A 347 26.79 -10.81 17.27
CA ILE A 347 28.01 -11.60 17.07
C ILE A 347 28.40 -11.71 15.60
N GLN A 348 27.46 -11.63 14.67
CA GLN A 348 27.75 -11.58 13.25
C GLN A 348 26.77 -10.65 12.52
N ILE A 349 27.25 -10.01 11.45
CA ILE A 349 26.41 -9.31 10.48
C ILE A 349 26.90 -9.70 9.08
N ALA A 350 26.05 -10.36 8.29
CA ALA A 350 26.33 -10.64 6.89
C ALA A 350 25.77 -9.51 6.01
N SER A 351 26.43 -9.21 4.90
CA SER A 351 25.96 -8.21 3.94
C SER A 351 26.35 -8.57 2.51
N MET A 352 25.37 -8.48 1.62
CA MET A 352 25.45 -8.83 0.20
C MET A 352 24.96 -7.64 -0.62
N ILE A 353 25.74 -7.19 -1.62
CA ILE A 353 25.36 -6.04 -2.45
C ILE A 353 25.44 -6.37 -3.94
N ILE A 354 24.32 -6.15 -4.62
CA ILE A 354 24.14 -6.31 -6.06
C ILE A 354 23.76 -4.95 -6.69
N ARG A 355 24.14 -4.73 -7.95
CA ARG A 355 23.62 -3.58 -8.71
C ARG A 355 22.39 -4.02 -9.50
N GLN A 356 21.38 -3.18 -9.57
CA GLN A 356 20.17 -3.46 -10.35
C GLN A 356 20.53 -3.76 -11.82
N GLY A 357 20.26 -4.99 -12.27
CA GLY A 357 20.60 -5.49 -13.60
C GLY A 357 21.79 -6.45 -13.67
N ASP A 358 22.67 -6.47 -12.65
CA ASP A 358 23.71 -7.50 -12.54
C ASP A 358 23.10 -8.88 -12.21
N LYS A 359 23.81 -9.96 -12.56
CA LYS A 359 23.39 -11.35 -12.29
C LYS A 359 23.87 -11.90 -10.94
N GLU A 360 24.91 -11.30 -10.37
CA GLU A 360 25.59 -11.76 -9.17
C GLU A 360 26.00 -10.57 -8.30
N GLU A 361 26.12 -10.79 -6.99
CA GLU A 361 26.51 -9.76 -6.03
C GLU A 361 28.01 -9.46 -6.15
N PHE A 362 28.36 -8.19 -6.28
CA PHE A 362 29.76 -7.77 -6.42
C PHE A 362 30.46 -7.64 -5.06
N ILE A 363 29.72 -7.38 -3.98
CA ILE A 363 30.24 -7.37 -2.59
C ILE A 363 29.56 -8.47 -1.79
N LYS A 364 30.37 -9.25 -1.07
CA LYS A 364 29.97 -10.30 -0.14
C LYS A 364 30.87 -10.18 1.08
N THR A 365 30.31 -9.78 2.22
CA THR A 365 31.05 -9.46 3.46
C THR A 365 30.37 -10.09 4.65
N VAL A 366 31.16 -10.51 5.64
CA VAL A 366 30.63 -10.88 6.97
C VAL A 366 31.52 -10.31 8.07
N PHE A 367 30.90 -9.56 8.98
CA PHE A 367 31.52 -9.01 10.17
C PHE A 367 31.33 -10.03 11.29
N THR A 368 32.38 -10.44 12.00
CA THR A 368 32.29 -11.48 13.03
C THR A 368 32.96 -11.07 14.33
N LEU A 369 32.31 -11.31 15.46
CA LEU A 369 32.93 -11.16 16.78
C LEU A 369 33.87 -12.36 17.03
N GLY A 370 35.15 -12.07 17.25
CA GLY A 370 36.20 -13.08 17.31
C GLY A 370 36.65 -13.57 15.93
N THR A 371 37.63 -14.48 15.94
CA THR A 371 38.26 -15.00 14.72
C THR A 371 37.34 -15.95 13.96
N CYS A 372 37.25 -15.81 12.64
CA CYS A 372 36.47 -16.67 11.75
C CYS A 372 37.39 -17.23 10.65
N ALA A 373 37.18 -18.47 10.22
CA ALA A 373 37.96 -19.06 9.13
C ALA A 373 37.49 -18.53 7.77
N ASN A 374 38.42 -18.34 6.83
CA ASN A 374 38.15 -17.75 5.51
C ASN A 374 37.02 -18.46 4.76
N ILE A 375 36.14 -17.68 4.13
CA ILE A 375 35.04 -18.16 3.28
C ILE A 375 35.37 -17.80 1.83
N ALA A 376 35.24 -18.77 0.91
CA ALA A 376 35.61 -18.55 -0.49
C ALA A 376 34.72 -17.49 -1.15
N GLY A 377 35.33 -16.45 -1.73
CA GLY A 377 34.62 -15.35 -2.40
C GLY A 377 33.97 -14.33 -1.47
N VAL A 378 34.23 -14.39 -0.15
CA VAL A 378 33.64 -13.49 0.86
C VAL A 378 34.73 -12.83 1.68
N GLU A 379 34.57 -11.54 1.94
CA GLU A 379 35.45 -10.75 2.77
C GLU A 379 35.04 -10.88 4.26
N VAL A 380 35.86 -11.58 5.05
CA VAL A 380 35.59 -11.91 6.45
C VAL A 380 36.28 -10.90 7.36
N MET A 381 35.51 -10.06 8.05
CA MET A 381 36.01 -9.00 8.92
C MET A 381 35.84 -9.37 10.40
N ALA A 382 36.85 -10.08 10.91
CA ALA A 382 36.95 -10.46 12.31
C ALA A 382 37.26 -9.23 13.20
N CYS A 383 36.37 -8.97 14.15
CA CYS A 383 36.43 -7.86 15.11
C CYS A 383 36.69 -8.41 16.52
N LYS A 384 37.47 -7.69 17.34
CA LYS A 384 37.83 -8.11 18.70
C LYS A 384 36.73 -7.81 19.71
N THR A 385 35.97 -6.74 19.48
CA THR A 385 34.87 -6.29 20.34
C THR A 385 33.61 -6.07 19.52
N GLU A 386 32.46 -6.12 20.19
CA GLU A 386 31.16 -5.81 19.58
C GLU A 386 31.08 -4.33 19.15
N HIS A 387 31.76 -3.43 19.88
CA HIS A 387 31.90 -2.02 19.51
C HIS A 387 32.58 -1.86 18.15
N GLU A 388 33.72 -2.54 17.94
CA GLU A 388 34.44 -2.54 16.67
C GLU A 388 33.60 -3.14 15.53
N LEU A 389 32.82 -4.19 15.82
CA LEU A 389 31.92 -4.83 14.85
C LEU A 389 30.83 -3.86 14.37
N LEU A 390 30.13 -3.22 15.30
CA LEU A 390 29.03 -2.31 15.01
C LEU A 390 29.53 -1.03 14.32
N GLU A 391 30.64 -0.44 14.76
CA GLU A 391 31.22 0.73 14.08
C GLU A 391 31.64 0.40 12.64
N LYS A 392 32.42 -0.68 12.43
CA LYS A 392 32.87 -1.07 11.09
C LYS A 392 31.72 -1.40 10.14
N TRP A 393 30.64 -2.00 10.63
CA TRP A 393 29.45 -2.24 9.79
C TRP A 393 28.75 -0.92 9.43
N ALA A 394 28.64 0.02 10.37
CA ALA A 394 28.08 1.34 10.10
C ALA A 394 28.95 2.16 9.12
N ASP A 395 30.28 2.06 9.21
CA ASP A 395 31.22 2.67 8.25
C ASP A 395 31.08 2.03 6.86
N PHE A 396 30.98 0.71 6.78
CA PHE A 396 30.74 -0.01 5.55
C PHE A 396 29.42 0.42 4.87
N VAL A 397 28.32 0.56 5.62
CA VAL A 397 27.05 1.08 5.07
C VAL A 397 27.22 2.51 4.54
N ARG A 398 28.00 3.36 5.21
CA ARG A 398 28.33 4.72 4.76
C ARG A 398 29.20 4.74 3.51
N GLU A 399 30.18 3.84 3.41
CA GLU A 399 31.12 3.77 2.28
C GLU A 399 30.47 3.17 1.01
N VAL A 400 29.74 2.06 1.16
CA VAL A 400 29.03 1.39 0.06
C VAL A 400 27.90 2.25 -0.51
N ASP A 401 27.33 3.14 0.30
CA ASP A 401 26.23 4.05 -0.07
C ASP A 401 25.07 3.34 -0.80
N PRO A 402 24.42 2.32 -0.19
CA PRO A 402 23.32 1.59 -0.82
C PRO A 402 22.09 2.48 -1.06
N ASP A 403 21.46 2.33 -2.22
CA ASP A 403 20.24 3.05 -2.60
C ASP A 403 18.99 2.41 -1.99
N ILE A 404 19.00 1.07 -1.93
CA ILE A 404 17.94 0.25 -1.35
C ILE A 404 18.59 -0.69 -0.33
N ILE A 405 18.00 -0.76 0.86
CA ILE A 405 18.35 -1.75 1.88
C ILE A 405 17.17 -2.71 2.04
N THR A 406 17.44 -3.99 1.84
CA THR A 406 16.50 -5.11 1.93
C THR A 406 17.05 -6.19 2.87
N GLY A 407 16.32 -7.28 3.02
CA GLY A 407 16.52 -8.32 4.03
C GLY A 407 15.16 -8.90 4.42
N TYR A 408 15.09 -9.63 5.53
CA TYR A 408 13.85 -10.28 5.97
C TYR A 408 13.55 -9.96 7.44
N ASN A 409 12.51 -9.16 7.71
CA ASN A 409 12.18 -8.64 9.05
C ASN A 409 13.14 -7.56 9.59
N ILE A 410 13.94 -6.95 8.71
CA ILE A 410 14.93 -5.91 9.04
C ILE A 410 14.34 -4.71 9.76
N GLN A 411 13.07 -4.36 9.53
CA GLN A 411 12.45 -3.24 10.22
C GLN A 411 12.13 -3.57 11.67
N ASN A 412 11.42 -4.69 11.89
CA ASN A 412 10.86 -5.01 13.20
C ASN A 412 11.88 -5.70 14.12
N PHE A 413 12.89 -6.36 13.55
CA PHE A 413 13.99 -6.98 14.29
C PHE A 413 15.33 -6.28 14.03
N ASP A 414 15.99 -6.47 12.88
CA ASP A 414 17.43 -6.19 12.75
C ASP A 414 17.82 -4.73 13.04
N PHE A 415 17.20 -3.74 12.38
CA PHE A 415 17.48 -2.32 12.65
C PHE A 415 17.09 -1.94 14.08
N ALA A 416 15.94 -2.40 14.56
CA ALA A 416 15.48 -2.09 15.91
C ALA A 416 16.44 -2.63 16.98
N TYR A 417 16.95 -3.85 16.78
CA TYR A 417 17.92 -4.52 17.64
C TYR A 417 19.28 -3.82 17.59
N LEU A 418 19.83 -3.58 16.39
CA LEU A 418 21.11 -2.90 16.20
C LEU A 418 21.13 -1.50 16.82
N LEU A 419 20.07 -0.70 16.62
CA LEU A 419 19.96 0.65 17.19
C LEU A 419 19.85 0.61 18.73
N ALA A 420 19.07 -0.31 19.29
CA ALA A 420 18.97 -0.50 20.74
C ALA A 420 20.28 -0.99 21.34
N ARG A 421 20.97 -1.94 20.70
CA ARG A 421 22.25 -2.50 21.14
C ARG A 421 23.37 -1.46 21.10
N ALA A 422 23.48 -0.71 20.00
CA ALA A 422 24.44 0.39 19.89
C ALA A 422 24.21 1.47 20.95
N LYS A 423 22.94 1.79 21.26
CA LYS A 423 22.58 2.70 22.36
C LYS A 423 22.98 2.14 23.73
N HIS A 424 22.72 0.86 24.00
CA HIS A 424 23.13 0.19 25.24
C HIS A 424 24.66 0.21 25.44
N LEU A 425 25.42 -0.02 24.35
CA LEU A 425 26.89 0.02 24.33
C LEU A 425 27.48 1.44 24.24
N ASN A 426 26.65 2.49 24.19
CA ASN A 426 27.03 3.90 24.06
C ASN A 426 27.81 4.25 22.77
N ILE A 427 27.59 3.51 21.68
CA ILE A 427 28.22 3.72 20.36
C ILE A 427 27.54 4.90 19.65
N SER A 428 27.95 6.12 19.99
CA SER A 428 27.31 7.36 19.54
C SER A 428 27.40 7.60 18.03
N THR A 429 28.35 6.96 17.34
CA THR A 429 28.66 7.02 15.90
C THR A 429 27.82 6.05 15.04
N PHE A 430 27.24 5.02 15.65
CA PHE A 430 26.45 4.01 14.94
C PHE A 430 25.19 4.55 14.24
N PRO A 431 24.31 5.35 14.89
CA PRO A 431 22.98 5.68 14.35
C PRO A 431 23.01 6.73 13.23
N TYR A 432 24.11 6.92 12.51
CA TYR A 432 24.19 7.80 11.32
C TYR A 432 24.33 6.96 10.05
N LEU A 433 23.24 6.28 9.67
CA LEU A 433 23.21 5.32 8.55
C LEU A 433 22.56 5.90 7.27
N GLY A 434 21.78 6.97 7.38
CA GLY A 434 21.20 7.70 6.24
C GLY A 434 22.26 8.43 5.38
N ARG A 435 21.82 9.07 4.30
CA ARG A 435 22.70 9.90 3.46
C ARG A 435 22.97 11.27 4.06
N LEU A 436 22.13 11.76 4.96
CA LEU A 436 22.39 12.99 5.72
C LEU A 436 23.42 12.73 6.82
N LYS A 437 24.42 13.62 6.94
CA LYS A 437 25.53 13.44 7.89
C LYS A 437 25.09 13.54 9.34
N ASP A 438 24.27 14.53 9.65
CA ASP A 438 23.97 14.99 11.01
C ASP A 438 22.59 14.54 11.53
N VAL A 439 21.94 13.60 10.83
CA VAL A 439 20.63 13.04 11.21
C VAL A 439 20.80 11.63 11.75
N LYS A 440 20.21 11.36 12.91
CA LYS A 440 20.19 10.04 13.50
C LYS A 440 19.02 9.21 12.97
N THR A 441 19.35 7.99 12.60
CA THR A 441 18.44 6.86 12.40
C THR A 441 17.80 6.47 13.73
N THR A 442 16.47 6.48 13.78
CA THR A 442 15.65 6.13 14.95
C THR A 442 14.61 5.08 14.57
N ALA A 443 14.27 4.19 15.51
CA ALA A 443 13.19 3.22 15.35
C ALA A 443 11.94 3.70 16.11
N ARG A 444 10.80 3.80 15.42
CA ARG A 444 9.53 4.30 15.98
C ARG A 444 8.43 3.26 15.78
N THR A 445 7.69 2.92 16.83
CA THR A 445 6.48 2.09 16.68
C THR A 445 5.42 2.88 15.90
N THR A 446 4.85 2.22 14.90
CA THR A 446 3.70 2.66 14.11
C THR A 446 2.69 1.52 14.06
N VAL A 447 1.40 1.84 14.08
CA VAL A 447 0.33 0.84 13.90
C VAL A 447 -0.33 1.11 12.57
N LEU A 448 -0.33 0.11 11.69
CA LEU A 448 -1.04 0.15 10.41
C LEU A 448 -2.32 -0.67 10.54
N GLN A 449 -3.44 -0.11 10.09
CA GLN A 449 -4.75 -0.76 10.12
C GLN A 449 -5.50 -0.57 8.80
N SER A 450 -5.97 -1.68 8.24
CA SER A 450 -6.92 -1.71 7.13
C SER A 450 -7.73 -3.01 7.20
N LYS A 451 -8.91 -3.07 6.56
CA LYS A 451 -9.66 -4.33 6.44
C LYS A 451 -8.84 -5.41 5.72
N GLN A 452 -8.09 -5.01 4.68
CA GLN A 452 -7.33 -5.93 3.81
C GLN A 452 -6.06 -6.52 4.45
N LEU A 453 -5.29 -5.74 5.21
CA LEU A 453 -4.01 -6.18 5.82
C LEU A 453 -4.11 -6.50 7.31
N GLY A 454 -5.29 -6.33 7.90
CA GLY A 454 -5.50 -6.39 9.35
C GLY A 454 -4.91 -5.19 10.09
N ARG A 455 -4.70 -5.37 11.39
CA ARG A 455 -4.03 -4.42 12.29
C ARG A 455 -2.67 -4.99 12.68
N ARG A 456 -1.59 -4.24 12.43
CA ARG A 456 -0.20 -4.67 12.64
C ARG A 456 0.61 -3.57 13.31
N GLU A 457 1.42 -3.93 14.31
CA GLU A 457 2.48 -3.04 14.80
C GLU A 457 3.73 -3.23 13.93
N ASN A 458 4.33 -2.13 13.47
CA ASN A 458 5.59 -2.13 12.72
C ASN A 458 6.53 -1.03 13.23
N LYS A 459 7.83 -1.24 13.10
CA LYS A 459 8.86 -0.22 13.32
C LYS A 459 9.09 0.56 12.04
N GLN A 460 8.90 1.87 12.10
CA GLN A 460 9.37 2.80 11.08
C GLN A 460 10.80 3.22 11.41
N ILE A 461 11.71 3.08 10.45
CA ILE A 461 13.11 3.48 10.54
C ILE A 461 13.34 4.64 9.56
N ASN A 462 13.97 5.73 10.00
CA ASN A 462 14.35 6.84 9.10
C ASN A 462 15.78 6.64 8.56
N LEU A 463 15.91 6.54 7.23
CA LEU A 463 17.18 6.52 6.48
C LEU A 463 17.06 7.46 5.28
N GLU A 464 17.27 8.75 5.50
CA GLU A 464 17.04 9.79 4.50
C GLU A 464 17.88 9.54 3.24
N GLY A 465 17.22 9.47 2.08
CA GLY A 465 17.84 9.18 0.79
C GLY A 465 18.12 7.70 0.50
N ARG A 466 17.67 6.77 1.35
CA ARG A 466 17.74 5.31 1.13
C ARG A 466 16.36 4.67 1.27
N ILE A 467 15.99 3.81 0.32
CA ILE A 467 14.73 3.07 0.41
C ILE A 467 14.91 1.84 1.31
N LEU A 468 14.12 1.73 2.38
CA LEU A 468 13.93 0.47 3.07
C LEU A 468 12.90 -0.40 2.35
N PHE A 469 13.28 -1.63 2.04
CA PHE A 469 12.47 -2.58 1.29
C PHE A 469 12.48 -3.95 1.99
N ASP A 470 11.88 -4.02 3.17
CA ASP A 470 11.77 -5.27 3.95
C ASP A 470 10.88 -6.29 3.23
N LEU A 471 11.46 -7.43 2.86
CA LEU A 471 10.79 -8.45 2.08
C LEU A 471 9.64 -9.12 2.85
N LEU A 472 9.69 -9.18 4.19
CA LEU A 472 8.58 -9.71 4.98
C LEU A 472 7.32 -8.85 4.78
N LEU A 473 7.46 -7.52 4.79
CA LEU A 473 6.34 -6.60 4.59
C LEU A 473 5.78 -6.68 3.16
N VAL A 474 6.65 -6.86 2.16
CA VAL A 474 6.25 -7.13 0.77
C VAL A 474 5.43 -8.42 0.69
N LEU A 475 5.90 -9.51 1.29
CA LEU A 475 5.21 -10.79 1.24
C LEU A 475 3.86 -10.77 1.98
N LEU A 476 3.79 -10.10 3.13
CA LEU A 476 2.54 -9.91 3.88
C LEU A 476 1.50 -9.07 3.12
N ARG A 477 1.95 -8.12 2.28
CA ARG A 477 1.07 -7.29 1.43
C ARG A 477 0.58 -8.02 0.17
N GLU A 478 1.47 -8.74 -0.52
CA GLU A 478 1.19 -9.29 -1.86
C GLU A 478 0.72 -10.75 -1.86
N TYR A 479 1.03 -11.56 -0.84
CA TYR A 479 0.79 -13.01 -0.82
C TYR A 479 -0.01 -13.48 0.41
N LYS A 480 -0.98 -14.38 0.20
CA LYS A 480 -1.74 -15.07 1.26
C LYS A 480 -1.12 -16.46 1.56
N LEU A 481 -0.07 -16.51 2.38
CA LEU A 481 0.65 -17.75 2.73
C LEU A 481 0.19 -18.35 4.07
N ARG A 482 0.49 -19.64 4.31
CA ARG A 482 0.25 -20.35 5.59
C ARG A 482 1.29 -20.00 6.66
N SER A 483 2.54 -19.81 6.24
CA SER A 483 3.67 -19.37 7.06
C SER A 483 4.49 -18.33 6.32
N TYR A 484 5.04 -17.36 7.06
CA TYR A 484 5.90 -16.28 6.55
C TYR A 484 7.29 -16.33 7.19
N THR A 485 7.78 -17.50 7.63
CA THR A 485 9.20 -17.65 8.00
C THR A 485 10.08 -17.67 6.74
N LEU A 486 11.30 -17.14 6.81
CA LEU A 486 12.22 -17.10 5.66
C LEU A 486 12.43 -18.49 5.03
N ASN A 487 12.47 -19.55 5.84
CA ASN A 487 12.56 -20.93 5.36
C ASN A 487 11.33 -21.36 4.56
N ALA A 488 10.11 -21.10 5.07
CA ALA A 488 8.88 -21.50 4.39
C ALA A 488 8.70 -20.77 3.04
N VAL A 489 9.00 -19.47 2.99
CA VAL A 489 8.86 -18.68 1.75
C VAL A 489 9.98 -19.00 0.74
N SER A 490 11.20 -19.28 1.22
CA SER A 490 12.31 -19.75 0.37
C SER A 490 12.00 -21.12 -0.23
N PHE A 491 11.42 -22.03 0.54
CA PHE A 491 11.01 -23.33 0.01
C PHE A 491 9.88 -23.16 -1.01
N HIS A 492 8.85 -22.37 -0.69
CA HIS A 492 7.71 -22.13 -1.58
C HIS A 492 8.11 -21.52 -2.93
N PHE A 493 8.93 -20.45 -2.95
CA PHE A 493 9.25 -19.70 -4.18
C PHE A 493 10.55 -20.13 -4.88
N LEU A 494 11.55 -20.61 -4.14
CA LEU A 494 12.88 -20.96 -4.67
C LEU A 494 13.16 -22.47 -4.66
N GLN A 495 12.33 -23.28 -3.99
CA GLN A 495 12.61 -24.70 -3.71
C GLN A 495 13.95 -24.90 -2.98
N GLN A 496 14.30 -23.96 -2.10
CA GLN A 496 15.49 -24.00 -1.26
C GLN A 496 15.12 -23.90 0.22
N GLN A 497 15.85 -24.62 1.07
CA GLN A 497 15.71 -24.54 2.52
C GLN A 497 16.92 -23.82 3.12
N LYS A 498 16.75 -23.27 4.33
CA LYS A 498 17.86 -22.82 5.18
C LYS A 498 18.62 -24.03 5.72
N GLU A 499 19.87 -23.84 6.16
CA GLU A 499 20.49 -24.82 7.06
C GLU A 499 19.79 -24.73 8.43
N ASP A 500 19.48 -25.86 9.07
CA ASP A 500 18.80 -25.86 10.37
C ASP A 500 19.79 -25.59 11.51
N VAL A 501 19.98 -24.31 11.82
CA VAL A 501 20.72 -23.84 12.99
C VAL A 501 19.71 -23.34 14.02
N GLN A 502 19.45 -24.15 15.05
CA GLN A 502 18.58 -23.75 16.15
C GLN A 502 19.20 -22.60 16.95
N HIS A 503 18.39 -21.62 17.36
CA HIS A 503 18.83 -20.48 18.16
C HIS A 503 19.61 -20.89 19.43
N SER A 504 19.28 -22.06 19.99
CA SER A 504 19.90 -22.64 21.18
C SER A 504 21.37 -23.04 21.00
N ILE A 505 21.82 -23.29 19.76
CA ILE A 505 23.20 -23.70 19.46
C ILE A 505 24.08 -22.56 18.91
N ILE A 506 23.50 -21.40 18.58
CA ILE A 506 24.23 -20.23 18.06
C ILE A 506 25.32 -19.79 19.05
N THR A 507 24.95 -19.67 20.33
CA THR A 507 25.85 -19.30 21.42
C THR A 507 26.98 -20.33 21.61
N ASP A 508 26.70 -21.63 21.44
CA ASP A 508 27.72 -22.68 21.53
C ASP A 508 28.67 -22.66 20.32
N LEU A 509 28.15 -22.45 19.10
CA LEU A 509 28.97 -22.28 17.88
C LEU A 509 29.86 -21.04 17.97
N GLN A 510 29.35 -19.93 18.51
CA GLN A 510 30.11 -18.70 18.72
C GLN A 510 31.24 -18.89 19.73
N ASN A 511 30.96 -19.54 20.86
CA ASN A 511 31.93 -19.82 21.93
C ASN A 511 32.97 -20.91 21.59
N GLY A 512 32.79 -21.60 20.46
CA GLY A 512 33.76 -22.55 19.92
C GLY A 512 34.99 -21.88 19.27
N ASN A 513 35.37 -22.39 18.11
CA ASN A 513 36.60 -22.01 17.41
C ASN A 513 36.30 -21.27 16.08
N ALA A 514 37.34 -20.94 15.32
CA ALA A 514 37.19 -20.21 14.06
C ALA A 514 36.38 -20.97 12.99
N GLN A 515 36.30 -22.31 13.07
CA GLN A 515 35.51 -23.15 12.15
C GLN A 515 34.04 -23.22 12.56
N THR A 516 33.71 -23.22 13.85
CA THR A 516 32.32 -23.15 14.30
C THR A 516 31.71 -21.77 14.01
N ARG A 517 32.49 -20.69 14.16
CA ARG A 517 32.10 -19.34 13.73
C ARG A 517 32.02 -19.19 12.20
N HIS A 518 32.85 -19.91 11.44
CA HIS A 518 32.73 -20.01 9.98
C HIS A 518 31.42 -20.65 9.55
N ARG A 519 30.99 -21.75 10.19
CA ARG A 519 29.68 -22.37 9.92
C ARG A 519 28.54 -21.37 10.16
N LEU A 520 28.56 -20.66 11.29
CA LEU A 520 27.57 -19.63 11.58
C LEU A 520 27.60 -18.49 10.55
N ALA A 521 28.78 -18.09 10.09
CA ALA A 521 28.94 -17.05 9.07
C ALA A 521 28.39 -17.48 7.72
N VAL A 522 28.56 -18.74 7.32
CA VAL A 522 27.93 -19.31 6.11
C VAL A 522 26.40 -19.33 6.21
N TYR A 523 25.86 -19.62 7.41
CA TYR A 523 24.42 -19.54 7.68
C TYR A 523 23.89 -18.10 7.57
N CYS A 524 24.47 -17.13 8.26
CA CYS A 524 24.08 -15.72 8.18
C CYS A 524 24.26 -15.14 6.75
N LEU A 525 25.31 -15.54 6.01
CA LEU A 525 25.48 -15.19 4.59
C LEU A 525 24.40 -15.79 3.69
N LYS A 526 23.90 -17.00 3.99
CA LYS A 526 22.78 -17.61 3.27
C LYS A 526 21.50 -16.82 3.51
N ASP A 527 21.32 -16.33 4.74
CA ASP A 527 20.14 -15.57 5.14
C ASP A 527 20.13 -14.14 4.61
N ALA A 528 21.29 -13.48 4.53
CA ALA A 528 21.43 -12.22 3.78
C ALA A 528 21.23 -12.41 2.25
N TYR A 529 21.50 -13.59 1.70
CA TYR A 529 21.38 -13.87 0.25
C TYR A 529 19.97 -14.26 -0.21
N LEU A 530 19.22 -15.02 0.60
CA LEU A 530 17.87 -15.48 0.23
C LEU A 530 16.89 -14.32 -0.11
N PRO A 531 16.87 -13.18 0.59
CA PRO A 531 16.04 -12.02 0.25
C PRO A 531 16.34 -11.42 -1.13
N LEU A 532 17.61 -11.34 -1.56
CA LEU A 532 17.96 -10.88 -2.91
C LEU A 532 17.38 -11.83 -3.97
N ARG A 533 17.51 -13.15 -3.75
CA ARG A 533 17.00 -14.18 -4.67
C ARG A 533 15.48 -14.19 -4.74
N LEU A 534 14.80 -13.96 -3.62
CA LEU A 534 13.34 -13.78 -3.58
C LEU A 534 12.93 -12.47 -4.28
N LEU A 535 13.62 -11.36 -4.03
CA LEU A 535 13.35 -10.06 -4.66
C LEU A 535 13.46 -10.14 -6.19
N GLU A 536 14.49 -10.82 -6.71
CA GLU A 536 14.66 -11.10 -8.14
C GLU A 536 13.55 -12.02 -8.68
N LYS A 537 13.28 -13.14 -7.99
CA LYS A 537 12.29 -14.15 -8.40
C LYS A 537 10.87 -13.59 -8.47
N LEU A 538 10.51 -12.72 -7.52
CA LEU A 538 9.19 -12.11 -7.39
C LEU A 538 9.08 -10.77 -8.12
N MET A 539 10.20 -10.26 -8.66
CA MET A 539 10.31 -8.98 -9.37
C MET A 539 9.79 -7.76 -8.57
N SER A 540 9.74 -7.85 -7.24
CA SER A 540 8.97 -6.91 -6.41
C SER A 540 9.46 -5.48 -6.55
N LEU A 541 10.78 -5.26 -6.67
CA LEU A 541 11.36 -3.94 -6.87
C LEU A 541 10.86 -3.28 -8.16
N ILE A 542 10.90 -4.01 -9.28
CA ILE A 542 10.45 -3.54 -10.59
C ILE A 542 8.94 -3.22 -10.56
N ASN A 543 8.15 -4.13 -9.97
CA ASN A 543 6.70 -3.96 -9.84
C ASN A 543 6.35 -2.72 -9.01
N TYR A 544 7.10 -2.45 -7.94
CA TYR A 544 6.91 -1.27 -7.09
C TYR A 544 7.40 0.02 -7.78
N MET A 545 8.50 0.00 -8.54
CA MET A 545 8.92 1.15 -9.35
C MET A 545 7.88 1.53 -10.39
N GLU A 546 7.34 0.57 -11.15
CA GLU A 546 6.29 0.85 -12.13
C GLU A 546 4.98 1.29 -11.46
N MET A 547 4.64 0.77 -10.28
CA MET A 547 3.52 1.27 -9.48
C MET A 547 3.72 2.74 -9.06
N ALA A 548 4.92 3.12 -8.63
CA ALA A 548 5.27 4.49 -8.24
C ALA A 548 5.22 5.45 -9.45
N ARG A 549 5.71 5.00 -10.61
CA ARG A 549 5.64 5.72 -11.91
C ARG A 549 4.20 5.93 -12.37
N VAL A 550 3.38 4.88 -12.33
CA VAL A 550 1.96 4.90 -12.79
C VAL A 550 1.08 5.75 -11.88
N THR A 551 1.23 5.62 -10.56
CA THR A 551 0.35 6.31 -9.60
C THR A 551 0.87 7.68 -9.16
N GLY A 552 2.12 8.02 -9.50
CA GLY A 552 2.71 9.32 -9.21
C GLY A 552 2.95 9.58 -7.72
N VAL A 553 3.27 8.54 -6.95
CA VAL A 553 3.64 8.63 -5.52
C VAL A 553 5.09 8.21 -5.29
N PRO A 554 5.75 8.62 -4.20
CA PRO A 554 7.06 8.10 -3.78
C PRO A 554 7.07 6.57 -3.62
N MET A 555 8.21 5.91 -3.85
CA MET A 555 8.29 4.45 -3.79
C MET A 555 8.13 3.89 -2.36
N ASN A 556 8.67 4.58 -1.36
CA ASN A 556 8.51 4.26 0.06
C ASN A 556 7.02 4.28 0.52
N TYR A 557 6.19 5.15 -0.05
CA TYR A 557 4.75 5.19 0.24
C TYR A 557 4.02 3.90 -0.14
N LEU A 558 4.56 3.09 -1.07
CA LEU A 558 3.95 1.81 -1.46
C LEU A 558 4.05 0.73 -0.38
N LEU A 559 5.00 0.85 0.56
CA LEU A 559 5.14 -0.02 1.73
C LEU A 559 4.61 0.64 3.02
N GLN A 560 4.68 1.96 3.13
CA GLN A 560 4.30 2.69 4.35
C GLN A 560 2.84 3.15 4.37
N ARG A 561 2.23 3.44 3.22
CA ARG A 561 0.86 3.97 3.08
C ARG A 561 -0.03 2.99 2.30
N GLY A 562 -1.28 3.42 2.09
CA GLY A 562 -2.35 2.62 1.49
C GLY A 562 -2.61 2.82 0.00
N GLN A 563 -3.75 2.29 -0.46
CA GLN A 563 -4.20 2.50 -1.84
C GLN A 563 -4.79 3.89 -2.06
N GLN A 564 -5.39 4.52 -1.03
CA GLN A 564 -6.05 5.82 -1.16
C GLN A 564 -5.11 6.93 -1.67
N ILE A 565 -3.87 7.00 -1.17
CA ILE A 565 -2.89 8.05 -1.59
C ILE A 565 -2.54 7.95 -3.08
N LYS A 566 -2.54 6.73 -3.64
CA LYS A 566 -2.30 6.46 -5.07
C LYS A 566 -3.42 7.02 -5.95
N VAL A 567 -4.67 6.86 -5.51
CA VAL A 567 -5.85 7.38 -6.24
C VAL A 567 -5.94 8.91 -6.08
N ILE A 568 -5.69 9.44 -4.88
CA ILE A 568 -5.60 10.89 -4.63
C ILE A 568 -4.56 11.57 -5.53
N SER A 569 -3.33 11.03 -5.66
CA SER A 569 -2.30 11.59 -6.54
C SER A 569 -2.77 11.70 -8.00
N GLN A 570 -3.44 10.65 -8.51
CA GLN A 570 -3.96 10.64 -9.88
C GLN A 570 -5.13 11.62 -10.08
N ILE A 571 -6.08 11.67 -9.14
CA ILE A 571 -7.19 12.64 -9.16
C ILE A 571 -6.62 14.06 -9.11
N LEU A 572 -5.63 14.32 -8.26
CA LEU A 572 -5.04 15.64 -8.09
C LEU A 572 -4.37 16.17 -9.35
N ARG A 573 -3.57 15.34 -10.02
CA ARG A 573 -2.93 15.69 -11.31
C ARG A 573 -3.98 16.03 -12.37
N LYS A 574 -5.06 15.24 -12.46
CA LYS A 574 -6.15 15.48 -13.41
C LYS A 574 -7.05 16.67 -13.03
N CYS A 575 -7.24 16.96 -11.75
CA CYS A 575 -7.89 18.18 -11.28
C CYS A 575 -7.13 19.44 -11.72
N LYS A 576 -5.79 19.44 -11.59
CA LYS A 576 -4.93 20.53 -12.06
C LYS A 576 -5.14 20.81 -13.55
N GLU A 577 -5.12 19.78 -14.41
CA GLU A 577 -5.35 19.92 -15.86
C GLU A 577 -6.70 20.58 -16.21
N LYS A 578 -7.76 20.34 -15.42
CA LYS A 578 -9.11 20.88 -15.67
C LYS A 578 -9.44 22.14 -14.88
N ASN A 579 -8.49 22.68 -14.10
CA ASN A 579 -8.74 23.76 -13.14
C ASN A 579 -9.88 23.44 -12.15
N LEU A 580 -9.88 22.23 -11.61
CA LEU A 580 -10.80 21.74 -10.57
C LEU A 580 -10.05 21.57 -9.25
N LEU A 581 -10.78 21.63 -8.13
CA LEU A 581 -10.23 21.53 -6.77
C LEU A 581 -10.83 20.36 -5.99
N ILE A 582 -10.00 19.66 -5.23
CA ILE A 582 -10.46 18.60 -4.31
C ILE A 582 -10.91 19.24 -2.97
N PRO A 583 -12.20 19.15 -2.57
CA PRO A 583 -12.64 19.67 -1.28
C PRO A 583 -12.06 18.84 -0.13
N ALA A 584 -11.66 19.51 0.94
CA ALA A 584 -11.21 18.84 2.15
C ALA A 584 -12.43 18.44 3.00
N LEU A 585 -13.04 17.30 2.64
CA LEU A 585 -14.18 16.76 3.39
C LEU A 585 -13.76 16.44 4.85
N LYS A 586 -14.74 16.46 5.76
CA LYS A 586 -14.58 15.92 7.12
C LYS A 586 -14.82 14.42 7.06
N VAL A 587 -13.97 13.65 7.70
CA VAL A 587 -14.21 12.22 7.92
C VAL A 587 -15.34 12.11 8.92
N ASN A 588 -16.52 11.70 8.46
CA ASN A 588 -17.65 11.40 9.31
C ASN A 588 -17.48 10.00 9.90
N GLU A 589 -18.17 9.69 11.00
CA GLU A 589 -18.33 8.31 11.45
C GLU A 589 -18.93 7.45 10.34
N ALA A 590 -18.55 6.17 10.28
CA ALA A 590 -19.05 5.25 9.27
C ALA A 590 -20.59 5.18 9.33
N GLY A 591 -21.23 5.46 8.20
CA GLY A 591 -22.68 5.32 8.04
C GLY A 591 -23.05 3.88 7.72
N ASP A 592 -24.34 3.64 7.48
CA ASP A 592 -24.82 2.30 7.10
C ASP A 592 -24.13 1.79 5.82
N ASP A 593 -23.83 0.50 5.79
CA ASP A 593 -23.29 -0.18 4.61
C ASP A 593 -24.30 -0.14 3.45
N PHE A 594 -23.79 0.04 2.23
CA PHE A 594 -24.62 0.05 1.02
C PHE A 594 -24.73 -1.35 0.38
N THR A 595 -25.78 -1.59 -0.39
CA THR A 595 -25.99 -2.89 -1.04
C THR A 595 -24.89 -3.16 -2.08
N GLY A 596 -24.09 -4.20 -1.83
CA GLY A 596 -23.02 -4.68 -2.71
C GLY A 596 -23.51 -5.51 -3.92
N ALA A 597 -22.64 -6.37 -4.43
CA ALA A 597 -22.91 -7.21 -5.59
C ALA A 597 -24.01 -8.27 -5.36
N THR A 598 -24.52 -8.85 -6.46
CA THR A 598 -25.44 -10.00 -6.42
C THR A 598 -24.72 -11.28 -6.82
N VAL A 599 -24.97 -12.34 -6.06
CA VAL A 599 -24.57 -13.71 -6.38
C VAL A 599 -25.82 -14.52 -6.72
N ILE A 600 -25.90 -15.02 -7.96
CA ILE A 600 -27.00 -15.86 -8.47
C ILE A 600 -27.07 -17.15 -7.64
N GLU A 601 -28.28 -17.60 -7.31
CA GLU A 601 -28.44 -18.84 -6.54
C GLU A 601 -27.89 -20.05 -7.31
N PRO A 602 -26.96 -20.83 -6.71
CA PRO A 602 -26.32 -21.94 -7.38
C PRO A 602 -27.29 -23.11 -7.55
N ILE A 603 -27.41 -23.62 -8.77
CA ILE A 603 -28.00 -24.94 -9.02
C ILE A 603 -26.94 -25.98 -8.64
N ARG A 604 -26.88 -26.29 -7.34
CA ARG A 604 -25.88 -27.18 -6.73
C ARG A 604 -25.90 -28.57 -7.37
N GLY A 605 -24.72 -29.17 -7.52
CA GLY A 605 -24.58 -30.53 -8.05
C GLY A 605 -23.22 -30.81 -8.67
N TYR A 606 -23.06 -32.06 -9.12
CA TYR A 606 -21.95 -32.50 -9.95
C TYR A 606 -22.40 -32.51 -11.42
N TYR A 607 -21.61 -31.89 -12.28
CA TYR A 607 -21.86 -31.70 -13.69
C TYR A 607 -20.79 -32.42 -14.52
N ASP A 608 -21.15 -33.57 -15.09
CA ASP A 608 -20.36 -34.27 -16.11
C ASP A 608 -20.70 -33.80 -17.53
N THR A 609 -20.88 -32.49 -17.69
CA THR A 609 -21.05 -31.79 -18.98
C THR A 609 -20.29 -30.48 -18.91
N PRO A 610 -19.60 -30.03 -19.99
CA PRO A 610 -18.91 -28.75 -20.02
C PRO A 610 -19.77 -27.57 -19.55
N ILE A 611 -19.25 -26.84 -18.55
CA ILE A 611 -19.82 -25.59 -18.05
C ILE A 611 -18.95 -24.44 -18.54
N THR A 612 -19.53 -23.48 -19.24
CA THR A 612 -18.80 -22.35 -19.84
C THR A 612 -18.88 -21.14 -18.91
N THR A 613 -17.74 -20.53 -18.59
CA THR A 613 -17.68 -19.28 -17.82
C THR A 613 -17.43 -18.10 -18.75
N LEU A 614 -18.34 -17.12 -18.70
CA LEU A 614 -18.17 -15.81 -19.32
C LEU A 614 -18.03 -14.75 -18.22
N ASP A 615 -17.18 -13.76 -18.44
CA ASP A 615 -16.80 -12.74 -17.43
C ASP A 615 -16.76 -11.33 -18.04
N PHE A 616 -17.11 -10.30 -17.26
CA PHE A 616 -17.09 -8.91 -17.69
C PHE A 616 -15.68 -8.30 -17.56
N SER A 617 -15.09 -7.93 -18.70
CA SER A 617 -13.72 -7.40 -18.76
C SER A 617 -13.60 -6.06 -18.00
N SER A 618 -13.10 -6.10 -16.77
CA SER A 618 -13.05 -4.94 -15.85
C SER A 618 -14.43 -4.28 -15.65
N LEU A 619 -15.40 -5.04 -15.09
CA LEU A 619 -16.79 -4.63 -14.87
C LEU A 619 -16.95 -3.20 -14.30
N TYR A 620 -16.52 -2.96 -13.06
CA TYR A 620 -16.77 -1.68 -12.38
C TYR A 620 -16.12 -0.47 -13.09
N PRO A 621 -14.83 -0.51 -13.52
CA PRO A 621 -14.27 0.50 -14.40
C PRO A 621 -15.11 0.77 -15.66
N SER A 622 -15.57 -0.29 -16.34
CA SER A 622 -16.34 -0.18 -17.57
C SER A 622 -17.72 0.45 -17.35
N ILE A 623 -18.39 0.14 -16.23
CA ILE A 623 -19.64 0.80 -15.82
C ILE A 623 -19.40 2.30 -15.59
N MET A 624 -18.37 2.66 -14.84
CA MET A 624 -18.05 4.07 -14.57
C MET A 624 -17.78 4.85 -15.85
N GLN A 625 -17.07 4.25 -16.82
CA GLN A 625 -16.81 4.84 -18.13
C GLN A 625 -18.08 4.96 -18.98
N ALA A 626 -18.83 3.87 -19.19
CA ALA A 626 -19.99 3.83 -20.07
C ALA A 626 -21.12 4.78 -19.61
N HIS A 627 -21.29 4.93 -18.30
CA HIS A 627 -22.33 5.77 -17.69
C HIS A 627 -21.80 7.11 -17.17
N ASN A 628 -20.55 7.50 -17.49
CA ASN A 628 -19.92 8.78 -17.14
C ASN A 628 -19.94 9.11 -15.63
N LEU A 629 -19.83 8.10 -14.77
CA LEU A 629 -19.97 8.23 -13.32
C LEU A 629 -18.72 8.87 -12.69
N CYS A 630 -18.88 10.05 -12.10
CA CYS A 630 -17.78 10.81 -11.51
C CYS A 630 -18.29 11.84 -10.49
N TYR A 631 -17.44 12.21 -9.53
CA TYR A 631 -17.66 13.35 -8.64
C TYR A 631 -18.11 14.62 -9.40
N SER A 632 -17.47 14.90 -10.55
CA SER A 632 -17.68 16.13 -11.32
C SER A 632 -18.88 16.09 -12.26
N THR A 633 -19.61 14.96 -12.31
CA THR A 633 -20.80 14.73 -13.13
C THR A 633 -22.05 14.43 -12.29
N LEU A 634 -21.90 14.09 -11.00
CA LEU A 634 -22.99 13.86 -10.05
C LEU A 634 -23.85 15.11 -9.83
N ILE A 635 -25.18 14.99 -9.94
CA ILE A 635 -26.13 16.10 -9.79
C ILE A 635 -26.70 16.12 -8.36
N ASN A 636 -26.13 16.97 -7.50
CA ASN A 636 -26.53 17.10 -6.09
C ASN A 636 -27.66 18.13 -5.83
N ASP A 637 -28.00 18.97 -6.81
CA ASP A 637 -29.03 20.00 -6.68
C ASP A 637 -30.13 19.79 -7.71
N GLY A 638 -31.36 19.53 -7.24
CA GLY A 638 -32.54 19.33 -8.10
C GLY A 638 -32.85 20.52 -9.01
N ARG A 639 -32.42 21.74 -8.66
CA ARG A 639 -32.56 22.92 -9.51
C ARG A 639 -31.66 22.85 -10.75
N ILE A 640 -30.50 22.19 -10.65
CA ILE A 640 -29.62 21.96 -11.82
C ILE A 640 -30.27 20.91 -12.74
N LYS A 641 -30.87 19.85 -12.18
CA LYS A 641 -31.63 18.86 -12.95
C LYS A 641 -32.76 19.49 -13.77
N GLN A 642 -33.46 20.49 -13.22
CA GLN A 642 -34.51 21.25 -13.91
C GLN A 642 -34.02 22.13 -15.07
N THR A 643 -32.71 22.41 -15.16
CA THR A 643 -32.11 23.20 -16.24
C THR A 643 -31.53 22.37 -17.39
N LEU A 644 -31.57 21.05 -17.29
CA LEU A 644 -31.02 20.11 -18.27
C LEU A 644 -32.14 19.40 -19.04
N SER A 645 -31.90 19.02 -20.30
CA SER A 645 -32.80 18.14 -21.04
C SER A 645 -32.67 16.68 -20.62
N ASP A 646 -33.65 15.84 -20.94
CA ASP A 646 -33.67 14.42 -20.56
C ASP A 646 -32.55 13.57 -21.21
N ASP A 647 -31.85 14.10 -22.23
CA ASP A 647 -30.68 13.46 -22.84
C ASP A 647 -29.32 14.01 -22.34
N GLU A 648 -29.36 15.04 -21.49
CA GLU A 648 -28.19 15.65 -20.85
C GLU A 648 -27.85 15.03 -19.48
N TYR A 649 -28.73 14.22 -18.91
CA TYR A 649 -28.47 13.45 -17.69
C TYR A 649 -29.01 12.02 -17.76
N ILE A 650 -28.52 11.15 -16.88
CA ILE A 650 -29.07 9.82 -16.60
C ILE A 650 -29.52 9.75 -15.14
N THR A 651 -30.52 8.90 -14.88
CA THR A 651 -30.85 8.44 -13.52
C THR A 651 -30.43 6.97 -13.43
N THR A 652 -29.60 6.63 -12.44
CA THR A 652 -29.11 5.26 -12.25
C THR A 652 -30.16 4.37 -11.57
N PRO A 653 -30.02 3.04 -11.57
CA PRO A 653 -30.95 2.14 -10.89
C PRO A 653 -30.99 2.30 -9.36
N SER A 654 -30.07 3.10 -8.79
CA SER A 654 -30.06 3.52 -7.39
C SER A 654 -30.79 4.85 -7.12
N GLY A 655 -31.29 5.53 -8.16
CA GLY A 655 -31.95 6.84 -8.07
C GLY A 655 -31.02 8.05 -8.21
N ASN A 656 -29.70 7.85 -8.13
CA ASN A 656 -28.70 8.91 -8.27
C ASN A 656 -28.66 9.47 -9.71
N CYS A 657 -28.45 10.77 -9.88
CA CYS A 657 -28.46 11.46 -11.18
C CYS A 657 -27.06 11.94 -11.59
N PHE A 658 -26.66 11.73 -12.85
CA PHE A 658 -25.36 12.15 -13.39
C PHE A 658 -25.53 12.79 -14.77
N VAL A 659 -24.77 13.84 -15.10
CA VAL A 659 -24.77 14.41 -16.46
C VAL A 659 -24.09 13.47 -17.47
N THR A 660 -24.57 13.47 -18.71
CA THR A 660 -23.97 12.68 -19.80
C THR A 660 -22.67 13.32 -20.29
N ALA A 661 -21.87 12.52 -21.01
CA ALA A 661 -20.62 12.99 -21.60
C ALA A 661 -20.80 14.10 -22.66
N LYS A 662 -22.05 14.34 -23.12
CA LYS A 662 -22.41 15.49 -23.98
C LYS A 662 -22.19 16.82 -23.27
N VAL A 663 -22.58 16.89 -21.98
CA VAL A 663 -22.47 18.10 -21.15
C VAL A 663 -21.07 18.22 -20.56
N ARG A 664 -20.59 17.14 -19.93
CA ARG A 664 -19.25 17.09 -19.33
C ARG A 664 -18.74 15.65 -19.26
N ARG A 665 -17.56 15.40 -19.82
CA ARG A 665 -16.80 14.16 -19.59
C ARG A 665 -16.25 14.14 -18.16
N GLY A 666 -16.54 13.10 -17.40
CA GLY A 666 -16.07 12.94 -16.02
C GLY A 666 -14.57 12.65 -15.92
N LEU A 667 -13.96 13.10 -14.81
CA LEU A 667 -12.55 12.85 -14.49
C LEU A 667 -12.23 11.38 -14.24
N LEU A 668 -13.08 10.64 -13.50
CA LEU A 668 -12.85 9.22 -13.23
C LEU A 668 -12.90 8.37 -14.50
N PRO A 669 -13.88 8.53 -15.42
CA PRO A 669 -13.83 7.95 -16.76
C PRO A 669 -12.52 8.22 -17.51
N GLU A 670 -12.01 9.45 -17.48
CA GLU A 670 -10.75 9.82 -18.16
C GLU A 670 -9.53 9.15 -17.51
N ILE A 671 -9.46 9.07 -16.18
CA ILE A 671 -8.41 8.35 -15.44
C ILE A 671 -8.43 6.86 -15.80
N LEU A 672 -9.60 6.23 -15.73
CA LEU A 672 -9.77 4.80 -16.05
C LEU A 672 -9.42 4.49 -17.50
N GLU A 673 -9.79 5.36 -18.44
CA GLU A 673 -9.44 5.21 -19.85
C GLU A 673 -7.94 5.29 -20.10
N ASN A 674 -7.26 6.26 -19.46
CA ASN A 674 -5.80 6.37 -19.53
C ASN A 674 -5.11 5.14 -18.93
N LEU A 675 -5.55 4.65 -17.76
CA LEU A 675 -5.01 3.46 -17.12
C LEU A 675 -5.20 2.19 -17.98
N LEU A 676 -6.42 1.97 -18.49
CA LEU A 676 -6.74 0.80 -19.33
C LEU A 676 -6.07 0.86 -20.71
N SER A 677 -5.98 2.05 -21.31
CA SER A 677 -5.26 2.28 -22.57
C SER A 677 -3.75 2.04 -22.41
N ALA A 678 -3.13 2.60 -21.37
CA ALA A 678 -1.73 2.34 -21.02
C ALA A 678 -1.49 0.84 -20.74
N ARG A 679 -2.44 0.15 -20.08
CA ARG A 679 -2.35 -1.30 -19.82
C ARG A 679 -2.39 -2.10 -21.12
N LYS A 680 -3.25 -1.71 -22.07
CA LYS A 680 -3.32 -2.32 -23.41
C LYS A 680 -2.02 -2.12 -24.17
N LYS A 681 -1.44 -0.90 -24.15
CA LYS A 681 -0.13 -0.59 -24.75
C LYS A 681 0.99 -1.43 -24.13
N ALA A 682 1.09 -1.45 -22.79
CA ALA A 682 2.10 -2.25 -22.08
C ALA A 682 2.00 -3.75 -22.42
N LYS A 683 0.78 -4.31 -22.46
CA LYS A 683 0.55 -5.70 -22.90
C LYS A 683 0.89 -5.97 -24.37
N GLN A 684 0.82 -4.97 -25.24
CA GLN A 684 1.21 -5.12 -26.64
C GLN A 684 2.74 -5.09 -26.77
N MET A 685 3.39 -4.08 -26.18
CA MET A 685 4.86 -4.00 -26.11
C MET A 685 5.46 -5.27 -25.51
N MET A 686 4.87 -5.83 -24.45
CA MET A 686 5.32 -7.07 -23.79
C MET A 686 5.26 -8.32 -24.69
N LYS A 687 4.45 -8.31 -25.76
CA LYS A 687 4.41 -9.40 -26.76
C LYS A 687 5.45 -9.24 -27.86
N GLU A 688 5.84 -8.00 -28.14
CA GLU A 688 6.79 -7.61 -29.19
C GLU A 688 8.24 -7.58 -28.65
N GLU A 689 8.41 -7.32 -27.35
CA GLU A 689 9.70 -7.23 -26.67
C GLU A 689 10.40 -8.60 -26.56
N THR A 690 11.68 -8.60 -26.93
CA THR A 690 12.56 -9.78 -26.92
C THR A 690 13.52 -9.78 -25.74
N ASP A 691 13.82 -8.62 -25.16
CA ASP A 691 14.64 -8.53 -23.96
C ASP A 691 13.85 -8.95 -22.71
N GLU A 692 14.32 -10.00 -22.04
CA GLU A 692 13.65 -10.57 -20.86
C GLU A 692 13.59 -9.59 -19.68
N PHE A 693 14.53 -8.64 -19.55
CA PHE A 693 14.46 -7.64 -18.49
C PHE A 693 13.38 -6.58 -18.76
N ARG A 694 13.33 -6.01 -19.97
CA ARG A 694 12.29 -5.07 -20.39
C ARG A 694 10.90 -5.70 -20.37
N LYS A 695 10.77 -6.96 -20.80
CA LYS A 695 9.53 -7.73 -20.72
C LYS A 695 9.03 -7.88 -19.28
N LYS A 696 9.92 -8.09 -18.31
CA LYS A 696 9.61 -8.07 -16.87
C LYS A 696 9.13 -6.69 -16.39
N VAL A 697 9.78 -5.60 -16.82
CA VAL A 697 9.32 -4.22 -16.54
C VAL A 697 7.91 -3.98 -17.09
N LEU A 698 7.63 -4.43 -18.32
CA LEU A 698 6.33 -4.27 -18.97
C LEU A 698 5.21 -5.10 -18.29
N ASP A 699 5.53 -6.29 -17.76
CA ASP A 699 4.55 -7.05 -16.96
C ASP A 699 4.25 -6.36 -15.61
N GLY A 700 5.29 -5.89 -14.91
CA GLY A 700 5.14 -5.08 -13.70
C GLY A 700 4.24 -3.85 -13.94
N ARG A 701 4.46 -3.15 -15.06
CA ARG A 701 3.64 -2.02 -15.51
C ARG A 701 2.19 -2.40 -15.78
N GLN A 702 1.91 -3.48 -16.52
CA GLN A 702 0.51 -3.86 -16.80
C GLN A 702 -0.24 -4.34 -15.55
N ASN A 703 0.47 -4.97 -14.60
CA ASN A 703 -0.08 -5.33 -13.29
C ASN A 703 -0.37 -4.09 -12.43
N ALA A 704 0.56 -3.13 -12.35
CA ALA A 704 0.36 -1.87 -11.65
C ALA A 704 -0.84 -1.07 -12.19
N LEU A 705 -1.00 -1.01 -13.51
CA LEU A 705 -2.14 -0.39 -14.18
C LEU A 705 -3.47 -1.12 -13.91
N LYS A 706 -3.46 -2.46 -13.84
CA LYS A 706 -4.64 -3.26 -13.46
C LYS A 706 -5.10 -2.94 -12.04
N ILE A 707 -4.17 -2.97 -11.08
CA ILE A 707 -4.46 -2.73 -9.66
C ILE A 707 -4.99 -1.31 -9.50
N SER A 708 -4.29 -0.32 -10.08
CA SER A 708 -4.69 1.10 -10.01
C SER A 708 -6.11 1.33 -10.53
N ALA A 709 -6.48 0.74 -11.68
CA ALA A 709 -7.81 0.89 -12.25
C ALA A 709 -8.91 0.30 -11.34
N ASN A 710 -8.66 -0.86 -10.72
CA ASN A 710 -9.61 -1.47 -9.79
C ASN A 710 -9.75 -0.64 -8.49
N SER A 711 -8.66 -0.04 -7.99
CA SER A 711 -8.69 0.79 -6.77
C SER A 711 -9.50 2.08 -6.91
N VAL A 712 -9.72 2.61 -8.11
CA VAL A 712 -10.52 3.83 -8.34
C VAL A 712 -11.96 3.67 -7.85
N TYR A 713 -12.60 2.52 -8.09
CA TYR A 713 -13.96 2.25 -7.61
C TYR A 713 -14.00 2.18 -6.07
N GLY A 714 -13.14 1.35 -5.47
CA GLY A 714 -13.11 1.16 -4.01
C GLY A 714 -12.79 2.45 -3.25
N PHE A 715 -12.02 3.37 -3.85
CA PHE A 715 -11.78 4.70 -3.31
C PHE A 715 -13.06 5.56 -3.18
N THR A 716 -14.04 5.42 -4.08
CA THR A 716 -15.31 6.15 -3.95
C THR A 716 -16.21 5.60 -2.84
N GLY A 717 -16.09 4.31 -2.52
CA GLY A 717 -16.90 3.62 -1.51
C GLY A 717 -16.34 3.68 -0.08
N ALA A 718 -15.06 4.00 0.07
CA ALA A 718 -14.37 4.08 1.35
C ALA A 718 -14.88 5.26 2.20
N GLN A 719 -15.89 5.01 3.05
CA GLN A 719 -16.49 6.00 3.95
C GLN A 719 -15.45 6.66 4.87
N VAL A 720 -14.52 5.86 5.40
CA VAL A 720 -13.32 6.33 6.12
C VAL A 720 -12.23 6.59 5.07
N GLY A 721 -12.17 7.82 4.55
CA GLY A 721 -11.22 8.16 3.50
C GLY A 721 -11.19 9.62 3.10
N LYS A 722 -10.22 9.99 2.25
CA LYS A 722 -9.98 11.40 1.87
C LYS A 722 -11.06 12.03 0.96
N LEU A 723 -11.88 11.23 0.25
CA LEU A 723 -12.93 11.73 -0.66
C LEU A 723 -14.06 10.69 -0.94
N PRO A 724 -14.84 10.25 0.07
CA PRO A 724 -15.97 9.34 -0.14
C PRO A 724 -17.05 9.93 -1.05
N CYS A 725 -17.70 9.09 -1.86
CA CYS A 725 -18.91 9.41 -2.63
C CYS A 725 -19.71 8.12 -2.88
N LEU A 726 -20.58 7.79 -1.91
CA LEU A 726 -21.37 6.56 -1.90
C LEU A 726 -22.35 6.49 -3.07
N GLU A 727 -22.80 7.64 -3.60
CA GLU A 727 -23.70 7.76 -4.74
C GLU A 727 -23.10 7.09 -5.99
N ILE A 728 -21.78 7.21 -6.20
CA ILE A 728 -21.06 6.54 -7.29
C ILE A 728 -21.02 5.03 -7.03
N SER A 729 -20.61 4.60 -5.82
CA SER A 729 -20.46 3.18 -5.50
C SER A 729 -21.80 2.42 -5.55
N GLN A 730 -22.86 2.99 -5.00
CA GLN A 730 -24.23 2.47 -5.09
C GLN A 730 -24.72 2.37 -6.54
N SER A 731 -24.42 3.38 -7.37
CA SER A 731 -24.77 3.36 -8.79
C SER A 731 -24.04 2.25 -9.54
N VAL A 732 -22.73 2.08 -9.29
CA VAL A 732 -21.90 1.04 -9.90
C VAL A 732 -22.39 -0.35 -9.52
N THR A 733 -22.65 -0.62 -8.23
CA THR A 733 -23.17 -1.95 -7.83
C THR A 733 -24.57 -2.19 -8.37
N SER A 734 -25.45 -1.18 -8.42
CA SER A 734 -26.80 -1.35 -8.98
C SER A 734 -26.79 -1.67 -10.49
N PHE A 735 -25.94 -0.99 -11.27
CA PHE A 735 -25.72 -1.36 -12.67
C PHE A 735 -25.15 -2.78 -12.80
N GLY A 736 -24.18 -3.17 -11.97
CA GLY A 736 -23.64 -4.54 -11.96
C GLY A 736 -24.72 -5.61 -11.74
N ARG A 737 -25.63 -5.39 -10.78
CA ARG A 737 -26.78 -6.27 -10.50
C ARG A 737 -27.76 -6.36 -11.68
N GLU A 738 -28.07 -5.23 -12.32
CA GLU A 738 -28.93 -5.23 -13.51
C GLU A 738 -28.27 -5.95 -14.69
N MET A 739 -26.97 -5.72 -14.90
CA MET A 739 -26.20 -6.30 -15.99
C MET A 739 -26.08 -7.83 -15.89
N ILE A 740 -25.83 -8.39 -14.70
CA ILE A 740 -25.71 -9.84 -14.55
C ILE A 740 -27.06 -10.56 -14.76
N GLU A 741 -28.17 -10.01 -14.26
CA GLU A 741 -29.51 -10.59 -14.47
C GLU A 741 -30.00 -10.40 -15.92
N LYS A 742 -29.67 -9.27 -16.57
CA LYS A 742 -29.89 -9.07 -18.01
C LYS A 742 -29.07 -10.07 -18.83
N THR A 743 -27.81 -10.30 -18.47
CA THR A 743 -26.91 -11.26 -19.13
C THR A 743 -27.48 -12.67 -19.06
N LYS A 744 -27.88 -13.11 -17.86
CA LYS A 744 -28.57 -14.39 -17.65
C LYS A 744 -29.82 -14.51 -18.52
N THR A 745 -30.71 -13.51 -18.45
CA THR A 745 -31.96 -13.48 -19.21
C THR A 745 -31.73 -13.55 -20.72
N LEU A 746 -30.72 -12.86 -21.25
CA LEU A 746 -30.39 -12.89 -22.68
C LEU A 746 -29.81 -14.25 -23.09
N ILE A 747 -28.95 -14.87 -22.28
CA ILE A 747 -28.39 -16.21 -22.55
C ILE A 747 -29.52 -17.25 -22.61
N GLU A 748 -30.38 -17.29 -21.60
CA GLU A 748 -31.47 -18.27 -21.47
C GLU A 748 -32.61 -18.07 -22.49
N ASN A 749 -32.66 -16.92 -23.19
CA ASN A 749 -33.61 -16.64 -24.27
C ASN A 749 -33.01 -16.72 -25.68
N GLU A 750 -31.69 -16.65 -25.83
CA GLU A 750 -31.02 -16.65 -27.15
C GLU A 750 -30.56 -18.06 -27.54
N PHE A 751 -29.99 -18.81 -26.61
CA PHE A 751 -29.41 -20.13 -26.86
C PHE A 751 -30.40 -21.25 -26.52
N ILE A 752 -31.49 -21.32 -27.28
CA ILE A 752 -32.63 -22.24 -27.06
C ILE A 752 -33.00 -23.04 -28.30
N ILE A 753 -33.67 -24.19 -28.10
CA ILE A 753 -34.05 -25.14 -29.16
C ILE A 753 -34.91 -24.47 -30.24
N THR A 754 -35.82 -23.59 -29.85
CA THR A 754 -36.70 -22.86 -30.79
C THR A 754 -35.96 -21.87 -31.69
N LYS A 755 -34.72 -21.51 -31.34
CA LYS A 755 -33.80 -20.69 -32.15
C LYS A 755 -32.76 -21.51 -32.93
N GLY A 756 -32.88 -22.85 -32.93
CA GLY A 756 -32.04 -23.75 -33.72
C GLY A 756 -30.81 -24.30 -33.01
N TYR A 757 -30.70 -24.15 -31.68
CA TYR A 757 -29.65 -24.80 -30.89
C TYR A 757 -30.07 -26.22 -30.46
N GLU A 758 -29.11 -27.09 -30.12
CA GLU A 758 -29.40 -28.49 -29.76
C GLU A 758 -30.13 -28.63 -28.41
N HIS A 759 -29.90 -27.69 -27.50
CA HIS A 759 -30.42 -27.69 -26.14
C HIS A 759 -30.72 -26.26 -25.67
N ASP A 760 -31.59 -26.15 -24.66
CA ASP A 760 -31.82 -24.89 -23.95
C ASP A 760 -30.67 -24.62 -22.97
N ALA A 761 -29.94 -23.52 -23.20
CA ALA A 761 -28.88 -23.06 -22.32
C ALA A 761 -29.45 -22.59 -20.98
N LYS A 762 -28.75 -22.90 -19.89
CA LYS A 762 -29.14 -22.50 -18.54
C LYS A 762 -27.97 -21.92 -17.75
N VAL A 763 -28.19 -20.81 -17.07
CA VAL A 763 -27.22 -20.24 -16.13
C VAL A 763 -27.36 -20.97 -14.79
N ILE A 764 -26.33 -21.75 -14.42
CA ILE A 764 -26.35 -22.59 -13.21
C ILE A 764 -25.73 -21.89 -12.00
N TYR A 765 -24.93 -20.85 -12.22
CA TYR A 765 -24.33 -20.00 -11.20
C TYR A 765 -23.88 -18.68 -11.84
N GLY A 766 -23.65 -17.67 -11.02
CA GLY A 766 -23.02 -16.42 -11.42
C GLY A 766 -22.64 -15.60 -10.20
N ASP A 767 -21.49 -14.94 -10.28
CA ASP A 767 -20.83 -14.30 -9.16
C ASP A 767 -20.33 -12.93 -9.62
N THR A 768 -21.02 -11.87 -9.21
CA THR A 768 -20.72 -10.45 -9.47
C THR A 768 -20.54 -10.04 -10.93
N ASP A 769 -19.44 -10.42 -11.57
CA ASP A 769 -19.02 -10.13 -12.95
C ASP A 769 -19.08 -11.36 -13.88
N SER A 770 -19.21 -12.56 -13.33
CA SER A 770 -19.15 -13.82 -14.08
C SER A 770 -20.47 -14.59 -14.11
N VAL A 771 -20.74 -15.30 -15.22
CA VAL A 771 -21.86 -16.23 -15.38
C VAL A 771 -21.39 -17.60 -15.85
N MET A 772 -21.98 -18.67 -15.29
CA MET A 772 -21.65 -20.05 -15.58
C MET A 772 -22.81 -20.75 -16.28
N ILE A 773 -22.58 -21.12 -17.54
CA ILE A 773 -23.60 -21.54 -18.49
C ILE A 773 -23.46 -23.02 -18.79
N LYS A 774 -24.54 -23.78 -18.61
CA LYS A 774 -24.70 -25.12 -19.16
C LYS A 774 -25.38 -25.01 -20.53
N PHE A 775 -24.61 -25.16 -21.61
CA PHE A 775 -25.16 -25.27 -22.97
C PHE A 775 -25.71 -26.66 -23.32
N GLY A 776 -25.52 -27.65 -22.44
CA GLY A 776 -26.00 -29.03 -22.64
C GLY A 776 -25.12 -29.90 -23.56
N VAL A 777 -24.37 -29.30 -24.48
CA VAL A 777 -23.44 -30.00 -25.40
C VAL A 777 -22.43 -30.86 -24.64
N LYS A 778 -21.96 -31.94 -25.28
CA LYS A 778 -21.09 -32.94 -24.64
C LYS A 778 -19.60 -32.64 -24.79
N THR A 779 -19.17 -31.94 -25.83
CA THR A 779 -17.75 -31.70 -26.08
C THR A 779 -17.28 -30.33 -25.56
N LEU A 780 -16.03 -30.26 -25.10
CA LEU A 780 -15.40 -29.00 -24.72
C LEU A 780 -15.28 -28.04 -25.91
N GLU A 781 -15.00 -28.54 -27.12
CA GLU A 781 -14.80 -27.70 -28.29
C GLU A 781 -16.08 -26.96 -28.70
N GLU A 782 -17.23 -27.64 -28.70
CA GLU A 782 -18.54 -27.03 -28.95
C GLU A 782 -18.91 -26.03 -27.85
N ALA A 783 -18.70 -26.38 -26.59
CA ALA A 783 -18.95 -25.48 -25.46
C ALA A 783 -18.10 -24.20 -25.55
N MET A 784 -16.82 -24.30 -25.91
CA MET A 784 -15.94 -23.15 -26.14
C MET A 784 -16.37 -22.30 -27.35
N LYS A 785 -16.84 -22.93 -28.43
CA LYS A 785 -17.39 -22.21 -29.61
C LYS A 785 -18.65 -21.44 -29.24
N LEU A 786 -19.61 -22.08 -28.57
CA LEU A 786 -20.84 -21.46 -28.08
C LEU A 786 -20.55 -20.35 -27.05
N GLY A 787 -19.57 -20.56 -26.15
CA GLY A 787 -19.13 -19.54 -25.20
C GLY A 787 -18.58 -18.28 -25.86
N ARG A 788 -17.75 -18.42 -26.91
CA ARG A 788 -17.22 -17.28 -27.68
C ARG A 788 -18.31 -16.56 -28.49
N LEU A 789 -19.26 -17.32 -29.05
CA LEU A 789 -20.44 -16.77 -29.73
C LEU A 789 -21.30 -15.97 -28.74
N ALA A 790 -21.68 -16.57 -27.61
CA ALA A 790 -22.44 -15.92 -26.54
C ALA A 790 -21.74 -14.66 -26.01
N ALA A 791 -20.44 -14.71 -25.71
CA ALA A 791 -19.67 -13.54 -25.29
C ALA A 791 -19.80 -12.38 -26.29
N THR A 792 -19.73 -12.66 -27.59
CA THR A 792 -19.81 -11.66 -28.67
C THR A 792 -21.24 -11.14 -28.85
N THR A 793 -22.22 -12.04 -28.96
CA THR A 793 -23.65 -11.69 -29.14
C THR A 793 -24.17 -10.87 -27.95
N ILE A 794 -23.90 -11.32 -26.72
CA ILE A 794 -24.41 -10.67 -25.51
C ILE A 794 -23.71 -9.33 -25.25
N SER A 795 -22.42 -9.19 -25.57
CA SER A 795 -21.70 -7.91 -25.49
C SER A 795 -22.37 -6.79 -26.32
N SER A 796 -22.98 -7.12 -27.47
CA SER A 796 -23.67 -6.13 -28.31
C SER A 796 -24.89 -5.47 -27.63
N SER A 797 -25.40 -6.06 -26.54
CA SER A 797 -26.55 -5.56 -25.77
C SER A 797 -26.18 -4.56 -24.66
N PHE A 798 -24.91 -4.13 -24.59
CA PHE A 798 -24.38 -3.20 -23.60
C PHE A 798 -23.62 -2.02 -24.26
N PRO A 799 -23.59 -0.83 -23.63
CA PRO A 799 -22.85 0.32 -24.16
C PRO A 799 -21.32 0.12 -24.02
N PRO A 800 -20.51 0.50 -25.02
CA PRO A 800 -19.05 0.47 -24.89
C PRO A 800 -18.55 1.31 -23.70
N PRO A 801 -17.47 0.91 -23.00
CA PRO A 801 -16.57 -0.21 -23.31
C PRO A 801 -16.98 -1.55 -22.70
N ILE A 802 -18.20 -1.67 -22.12
CA ILE A 802 -18.67 -2.89 -21.47
C ILE A 802 -18.67 -4.04 -22.48
N LYS A 803 -18.02 -5.14 -22.13
CA LYS A 803 -18.01 -6.39 -22.89
C LYS A 803 -17.85 -7.59 -21.99
N LEU A 804 -18.46 -8.69 -22.43
CA LEU A 804 -18.34 -10.01 -21.85
C LEU A 804 -17.31 -10.80 -22.66
N GLU A 805 -16.41 -11.52 -22.00
CA GLU A 805 -15.36 -12.32 -22.63
C GLU A 805 -15.52 -13.80 -22.23
N PHE A 806 -15.24 -14.71 -23.17
CA PHE A 806 -15.08 -16.13 -22.83
C PHE A 806 -13.78 -16.30 -22.03
N GLU A 807 -13.87 -16.83 -20.82
CA GLU A 807 -12.71 -17.02 -19.94
C GLU A 807 -12.23 -18.48 -19.93
N LYS A 808 -13.12 -19.43 -19.59
CA LYS A 808 -12.80 -20.87 -19.54
C LYS A 808 -14.04 -21.76 -19.67
N CYS A 809 -13.80 -23.07 -19.83
CA CYS A 809 -14.77 -24.11 -19.50
C CYS A 809 -14.32 -24.94 -18.30
N TYR A 810 -15.26 -25.43 -17.50
CA TYR A 810 -15.05 -26.47 -16.50
C TYR A 810 -15.60 -27.82 -16.99
N TYR A 811 -14.81 -28.90 -16.89
CA TYR A 811 -15.29 -30.25 -17.22
C TYR A 811 -14.46 -31.38 -16.57
N PRO A 812 -14.98 -32.12 -15.56
CA PRO A 812 -16.26 -31.93 -14.88
C PRO A 812 -16.26 -30.70 -13.94
N TYR A 813 -17.44 -30.35 -13.44
CA TYR A 813 -17.65 -29.23 -12.52
C TYR A 813 -18.47 -29.64 -11.29
N LEU A 814 -18.03 -29.25 -10.09
CA LEU A 814 -18.66 -29.54 -8.81
C LEU A 814 -19.05 -28.24 -8.11
N LEU A 815 -20.35 -27.93 -8.08
CA LEU A 815 -20.90 -26.72 -7.46
C LEU A 815 -21.56 -27.07 -6.12
N ILE A 816 -20.91 -26.71 -5.01
CA ILE A 816 -21.33 -27.06 -3.65
C ILE A 816 -22.24 -25.97 -3.07
N ASN A 817 -21.82 -24.71 -3.15
CA ASN A 817 -22.58 -23.56 -2.65
C ASN A 817 -22.09 -22.24 -3.30
N LYS A 818 -22.69 -21.11 -2.94
CA LYS A 818 -22.16 -19.77 -3.26
C LYS A 818 -20.69 -19.71 -2.83
N LYS A 819 -19.84 -19.20 -3.73
CA LYS A 819 -18.37 -19.09 -3.57
C LYS A 819 -17.64 -20.40 -3.27
N ARG A 820 -18.31 -21.58 -3.33
CA ARG A 820 -17.75 -22.89 -2.99
C ARG A 820 -17.94 -23.90 -4.12
N TYR A 821 -16.90 -24.07 -4.94
CA TYR A 821 -16.92 -24.97 -6.10
C TYR A 821 -15.51 -25.44 -6.52
N ALA A 822 -15.46 -26.54 -7.26
CA ALA A 822 -14.25 -27.08 -7.87
C ALA A 822 -14.51 -27.54 -9.31
N GLY A 823 -13.48 -27.56 -10.15
CA GLY A 823 -13.58 -28.13 -11.50
C GLY A 823 -12.24 -28.17 -12.22
N LEU A 824 -12.14 -29.01 -13.25
CA LEU A 824 -10.98 -28.99 -14.14
C LEU A 824 -11.11 -27.81 -15.11
N TYR A 825 -10.14 -26.91 -15.09
CA TYR A 825 -10.13 -25.63 -15.80
C TYR A 825 -9.51 -25.80 -17.19
N PHE A 826 -10.24 -25.43 -18.25
CA PHE A 826 -9.78 -25.52 -19.64
C PHE A 826 -9.89 -24.16 -20.35
N THR A 827 -8.76 -23.64 -20.84
CA THR A 827 -8.70 -22.56 -21.85
C THR A 827 -8.65 -23.08 -23.29
N ARG A 828 -8.25 -24.34 -23.47
CA ARG A 828 -8.18 -25.07 -24.74
C ARG A 828 -8.79 -26.47 -24.56
N PRO A 829 -9.34 -27.11 -25.62
CA PRO A 829 -10.13 -28.34 -25.47
C PRO A 829 -9.28 -29.62 -25.29
N ASP A 830 -7.97 -29.55 -25.54
CA ASP A 830 -7.05 -30.69 -25.58
C ASP A 830 -6.58 -31.18 -24.20
N LYS A 831 -6.35 -30.25 -23.26
CA LYS A 831 -5.83 -30.55 -21.92
C LYS A 831 -6.31 -29.52 -20.90
N HIS A 832 -6.61 -29.96 -19.69
CA HIS A 832 -6.88 -29.05 -18.57
C HIS A 832 -5.60 -28.31 -18.17
N ASP A 833 -5.74 -27.04 -17.82
CA ASP A 833 -4.62 -26.21 -17.36
C ASP A 833 -4.32 -26.48 -15.87
N LYS A 834 -5.36 -26.73 -15.06
CA LYS A 834 -5.29 -27.06 -13.63
C LYS A 834 -6.64 -27.57 -13.10
N MET A 835 -6.64 -28.13 -11.89
CA MET A 835 -7.83 -28.18 -11.04
C MET A 835 -7.99 -26.83 -10.33
N ASP A 836 -9.14 -26.18 -10.46
CA ASP A 836 -9.45 -24.91 -9.79
C ASP A 836 -10.40 -25.16 -8.62
N CYS A 837 -10.09 -24.60 -7.46
CA CYS A 837 -10.84 -24.74 -6.21
C CYS A 837 -11.13 -23.35 -5.64
N LYS A 838 -12.40 -23.04 -5.37
CA LYS A 838 -12.85 -21.74 -4.84
C LYS A 838 -13.62 -21.96 -3.54
N GLY A 839 -13.24 -21.24 -2.48
CA GLY A 839 -13.88 -21.28 -1.15
C GLY A 839 -13.90 -22.63 -0.41
N ILE A 840 -13.32 -23.68 -1.01
CA ILE A 840 -13.18 -25.01 -0.41
C ILE A 840 -11.98 -25.02 0.54
N GLU A 841 -12.02 -25.90 1.53
CA GLU A 841 -11.06 -26.04 2.61
C GLU A 841 -9.60 -26.29 2.16
N THR A 842 -9.39 -26.67 0.90
CA THR A 842 -8.08 -26.83 0.24
C THR A 842 -7.31 -25.51 0.08
N VAL A 843 -8.01 -24.42 -0.22
CA VAL A 843 -7.41 -23.09 -0.42
C VAL A 843 -7.48 -22.20 0.83
N ARG A 844 -8.29 -22.60 1.82
CA ARG A 844 -8.37 -21.91 3.12
C ARG A 844 -7.11 -22.15 3.96
N ARG A 845 -6.80 -21.19 4.84
CA ARG A 845 -5.59 -21.18 5.69
C ARG A 845 -5.85 -21.38 7.19
N ASP A 846 -7.11 -21.59 7.57
CA ASP A 846 -7.58 -21.77 8.94
C ASP A 846 -7.81 -23.24 9.34
N ASN A 847 -7.54 -24.17 8.41
CA ASN A 847 -7.58 -25.62 8.58
C ASN A 847 -6.16 -26.20 8.58
N CYS A 848 -5.99 -27.41 9.12
CA CYS A 848 -4.71 -28.12 9.07
C CYS A 848 -4.39 -28.68 7.67
N GLU A 849 -3.11 -29.01 7.42
CA GLU A 849 -2.63 -29.53 6.12
C GLU A 849 -3.24 -30.89 5.77
N LEU A 850 -3.52 -31.74 6.77
CA LEU A 850 -4.17 -33.04 6.58
C LEU A 850 -5.51 -32.90 5.84
N VAL A 851 -6.35 -31.94 6.25
CA VAL A 851 -7.67 -31.70 5.64
C VAL A 851 -7.54 -31.16 4.22
N ALA A 852 -6.62 -30.23 3.99
CA ALA A 852 -6.37 -29.67 2.67
C ALA A 852 -5.83 -30.73 1.69
N SER A 853 -4.88 -31.56 2.14
CA SER A 853 -4.33 -32.67 1.37
C SER A 853 -5.39 -33.73 1.07
N LEU A 854 -6.13 -34.17 2.10
CA LEU A 854 -7.22 -35.14 1.98
C LEU A 854 -8.25 -34.73 0.93
N ILE A 855 -8.76 -33.49 1.01
CA ILE A 855 -9.78 -32.99 0.08
C ILE A 855 -9.17 -32.79 -1.31
N SER A 856 -7.93 -32.33 -1.43
CA SER A 856 -7.26 -32.18 -2.73
C SER A 856 -7.14 -33.51 -3.45
N THR A 857 -6.63 -34.55 -2.78
CA THR A 857 -6.54 -35.91 -3.34
C THR A 857 -7.93 -36.48 -3.65
N CYS A 858 -8.94 -36.27 -2.79
CA CYS A 858 -10.31 -36.72 -3.09
C CYS A 858 -10.88 -36.04 -4.35
N LEU A 859 -10.66 -34.73 -4.53
CA LEU A 859 -11.05 -34.01 -5.73
C LEU A 859 -10.28 -34.50 -6.97
N GLU A 860 -9.00 -34.83 -6.83
CA GLU A 860 -8.19 -35.40 -7.90
C GLU A 860 -8.75 -36.76 -8.35
N LYS A 861 -9.08 -37.64 -7.40
CA LYS A 861 -9.72 -38.94 -7.67
C LYS A 861 -11.11 -38.81 -8.29
N LEU A 862 -11.92 -37.84 -7.84
CA LEU A 862 -13.28 -37.64 -8.33
C LEU A 862 -13.33 -36.93 -9.70
N LEU A 863 -12.50 -35.92 -9.92
CA LEU A 863 -12.55 -35.05 -11.11
C LEU A 863 -11.60 -35.50 -12.23
N ILE A 864 -10.42 -36.03 -11.91
CA ILE A 864 -9.42 -36.50 -12.89
C ILE A 864 -9.53 -38.01 -13.09
N GLU A 865 -9.36 -38.81 -12.04
CA GLU A 865 -9.38 -40.29 -12.15
C GLU A 865 -10.80 -40.83 -12.42
N ARG A 866 -11.83 -40.06 -12.05
CA ARG A 866 -13.25 -40.44 -12.08
C ARG A 866 -13.54 -41.72 -11.28
N ASP A 867 -12.84 -41.93 -10.16
CA ASP A 867 -12.99 -43.07 -9.27
C ASP A 867 -13.49 -42.66 -7.86
N PRO A 868 -14.80 -42.72 -7.60
CA PRO A 868 -15.36 -42.50 -6.27
C PRO A 868 -14.99 -43.59 -5.26
N ASN A 869 -14.68 -44.82 -5.69
CA ASN A 869 -14.36 -45.91 -4.77
C ASN A 869 -12.94 -45.73 -4.22
N GLY A 870 -11.96 -45.45 -5.09
CA GLY A 870 -10.60 -45.09 -4.67
C GLY A 870 -10.56 -43.85 -3.78
N ALA A 871 -11.44 -42.87 -3.99
CA ALA A 871 -11.61 -41.74 -3.07
C ALA A 871 -12.11 -42.20 -1.68
N VAL A 872 -13.13 -43.07 -1.61
CA VAL A 872 -13.65 -43.63 -0.36
C VAL A 872 -12.60 -44.50 0.36
N GLU A 873 -11.83 -45.29 -0.36
CA GLU A 873 -10.75 -46.11 0.20
C GLU A 873 -9.62 -45.26 0.78
N TYR A 874 -9.21 -44.20 0.07
CA TYR A 874 -8.23 -43.23 0.54
C TYR A 874 -8.70 -42.47 1.81
N VAL A 875 -9.97 -42.06 1.86
CA VAL A 875 -10.54 -41.45 3.08
C VAL A 875 -10.50 -42.44 4.25
N LYS A 876 -10.82 -43.72 4.02
CA LYS A 876 -10.74 -44.76 5.06
C LYS A 876 -9.31 -45.01 5.54
N SER A 877 -8.32 -45.02 4.65
CA SER A 877 -6.91 -45.20 5.05
C SER A 877 -6.42 -44.01 5.88
N VAL A 878 -6.70 -42.78 5.47
CA VAL A 878 -6.33 -41.57 6.23
C VAL A 878 -7.01 -41.53 7.61
N ILE A 879 -8.28 -41.93 7.72
CA ILE A 879 -8.96 -42.07 9.03
C ILE A 879 -8.28 -43.15 9.87
N SER A 880 -7.92 -44.30 9.28
CA SER A 880 -7.19 -45.35 9.99
C SER A 880 -5.81 -44.88 10.48
N ASP A 881 -5.07 -44.14 9.65
CA ASP A 881 -3.75 -43.62 10.02
C ASP A 881 -3.85 -42.59 11.14
N LEU A 882 -4.85 -41.71 11.10
CA LEU A 882 -5.12 -40.75 12.16
C LEU A 882 -5.46 -41.45 13.49
N LEU A 883 -6.35 -42.45 13.47
CA LEU A 883 -6.73 -43.21 14.66
C LEU A 883 -5.61 -44.13 15.20
N CYS A 884 -4.68 -44.54 14.35
CA CYS A 884 -3.50 -45.32 14.73
C CYS A 884 -2.27 -44.44 15.08
N ASN A 885 -2.41 -43.11 15.18
CA ASN A 885 -1.31 -42.16 15.43
C ASN A 885 -0.15 -42.29 14.41
N ARG A 886 -0.45 -42.55 13.14
CA ARG A 886 0.52 -42.67 12.03
C ARG A 886 0.64 -41.42 11.16
N ILE A 887 -0.06 -40.33 11.53
CA ILE A 887 0.01 -39.03 10.86
C ILE A 887 1.04 -38.15 11.57
N ASP A 888 1.92 -37.51 10.81
CA ASP A 888 2.92 -36.57 11.33
C ASP A 888 2.27 -35.29 11.89
N ILE A 889 2.83 -34.76 12.99
CA ILE A 889 2.29 -33.60 13.69
C ILE A 889 2.22 -32.35 12.81
N SER A 890 3.12 -32.19 11.83
CA SER A 890 3.10 -31.05 10.89
C SER A 890 1.80 -30.99 10.08
N GLN A 891 1.18 -32.15 9.80
CA GLN A 891 -0.10 -32.20 9.09
C GLN A 891 -1.29 -31.78 9.96
N LEU A 892 -1.13 -31.76 11.28
CA LEU A 892 -2.17 -31.44 12.26
C LEU A 892 -2.12 -29.97 12.73
N VAL A 893 -1.07 -29.22 12.40
CA VAL A 893 -0.92 -27.80 12.77
C VAL A 893 -2.01 -26.95 12.12
N ILE A 894 -2.68 -26.16 12.95
CA ILE A 894 -3.65 -25.13 12.57
C ILE A 894 -2.98 -23.76 12.73
N SER A 895 -3.28 -22.80 11.86
CA SER A 895 -2.70 -21.45 11.90
C SER A 895 -3.78 -20.38 11.83
N LYS A 896 -3.88 -19.51 12.84
CA LYS A 896 -4.82 -18.37 12.86
C LYS A 896 -4.14 -17.05 13.20
N GLU A 897 -4.64 -15.96 12.62
CA GLU A 897 -4.08 -14.62 12.74
C GLU A 897 -4.57 -13.92 14.02
N LEU A 898 -3.64 -13.35 14.78
CA LEU A 898 -3.91 -12.60 16.01
C LEU A 898 -4.35 -11.17 15.64
N THR A 899 -5.60 -11.00 15.25
CA THR A 899 -6.15 -9.76 14.69
C THR A 899 -6.46 -8.66 15.72
N LYS A 900 -6.57 -9.00 17.01
CA LYS A 900 -6.93 -8.07 18.09
C LYS A 900 -6.08 -8.31 19.33
N THR A 901 -6.10 -7.37 20.27
CA THR A 901 -5.55 -7.57 21.62
C THR A 901 -6.48 -8.44 22.46
N ASP A 902 -5.96 -9.05 23.52
CA ASP A 902 -6.71 -9.98 24.39
C ASP A 902 -8.01 -9.38 24.94
N ALA A 903 -7.97 -8.11 25.34
CA ALA A 903 -9.13 -7.38 25.88
C ALA A 903 -10.21 -7.02 24.82
N GLU A 904 -9.87 -7.05 23.52
CA GLU A 904 -10.77 -6.73 22.41
C GLU A 904 -11.50 -7.97 21.85
N TYR A 905 -11.14 -9.19 22.29
CA TYR A 905 -11.83 -10.42 21.92
C TYR A 905 -13.04 -10.70 22.83
N ALA A 906 -14.24 -10.52 22.29
CA ALA A 906 -15.49 -10.84 23.00
C ALA A 906 -15.66 -12.32 23.38
N ASN A 907 -14.97 -13.24 22.68
CA ASN A 907 -15.01 -14.68 22.92
C ASN A 907 -13.58 -15.24 22.96
N LYS A 908 -13.27 -16.10 23.94
CA LYS A 908 -11.98 -16.79 24.05
C LYS A 908 -11.69 -17.65 22.82
N GLN A 909 -10.52 -17.45 22.22
CA GLN A 909 -10.07 -18.18 21.03
C GLN A 909 -8.79 -18.98 21.31
N PRO A 910 -8.58 -20.17 20.68
CA PRO A 910 -7.43 -21.01 20.98
C PRO A 910 -6.07 -20.35 20.71
N HIS A 911 -5.93 -19.64 19.59
CA HIS A 911 -4.70 -18.94 19.21
C HIS A 911 -4.38 -17.75 20.13
N VAL A 912 -5.39 -17.08 20.67
CA VAL A 912 -5.23 -15.95 21.60
C VAL A 912 -4.75 -16.45 22.96
N GLU A 913 -5.41 -17.48 23.50
CA GLU A 913 -5.00 -18.12 24.75
C GLU A 913 -3.60 -18.74 24.63
N LEU A 914 -3.24 -19.35 23.49
CA LEU A 914 -1.88 -19.82 23.26
C LEU A 914 -0.87 -18.67 23.19
N ALA A 915 -1.14 -17.58 22.47
CA ALA A 915 -0.25 -16.42 22.44
C ALA A 915 -0.03 -15.85 23.86
N ASN A 916 -1.07 -15.84 24.70
CA ASN A 916 -0.96 -15.46 26.11
C ASN A 916 -0.16 -16.48 26.96
N LYS A 917 -0.32 -17.80 26.71
CA LYS A 917 0.54 -18.84 27.33
C LYS A 917 2.00 -18.69 26.91
N MET A 918 2.28 -18.39 25.64
CA MET A 918 3.63 -18.14 25.12
C MET A 918 4.23 -16.92 25.80
N ARG A 919 3.52 -15.78 25.82
CA ARG A 919 3.98 -14.53 26.47
C ARG A 919 4.24 -14.66 27.98
N LYS A 920 3.58 -15.61 28.66
CA LYS A 920 3.86 -15.97 30.06
C LYS A 920 5.09 -16.86 30.26
N ARG A 921 5.48 -17.62 29.22
CA ARG A 921 6.68 -18.49 29.22
C ARG A 921 7.93 -17.69 28.85
N ASP A 922 7.85 -16.98 27.74
CA ASP A 922 8.85 -16.04 27.25
C ASP A 922 8.13 -14.89 26.51
N PRO A 923 8.17 -13.65 27.02
CA PRO A 923 7.58 -12.51 26.35
C PRO A 923 8.20 -12.21 24.98
N GLY A 924 9.49 -12.50 24.78
CA GLY A 924 10.23 -12.10 23.58
C GLY A 924 9.95 -12.96 22.34
N SER A 925 9.66 -14.24 22.52
CA SER A 925 9.24 -15.15 21.43
C SER A 925 7.71 -15.26 21.23
N ALA A 926 6.93 -14.45 21.94
CA ALA A 926 5.48 -14.46 21.83
C ALA A 926 4.98 -13.78 20.54
N PRO A 927 3.94 -14.32 19.87
CA PRO A 927 3.34 -13.67 18.70
C PRO A 927 2.78 -12.28 19.00
N ASN A 928 2.99 -11.37 18.04
CA ASN A 928 2.53 -9.98 18.08
C ASN A 928 1.22 -9.80 17.29
N LEU A 929 0.66 -8.60 17.37
CA LEU A 929 -0.59 -8.24 16.70
C LEU A 929 -0.42 -8.31 15.16
N GLY A 930 -1.24 -9.16 14.52
CA GLY A 930 -1.18 -9.50 13.10
C GLY A 930 -0.32 -10.73 12.77
N ASP A 931 0.38 -11.33 13.73
CA ASP A 931 1.10 -12.58 13.46
C ASP A 931 0.14 -13.77 13.34
N ARG A 932 0.54 -14.79 12.57
CA ARG A 932 -0.17 -16.06 12.54
C ARG A 932 0.39 -16.99 13.61
N VAL A 933 -0.45 -17.40 14.55
CA VAL A 933 -0.11 -18.33 15.63
C VAL A 933 -0.36 -19.76 15.14
N PRO A 934 0.67 -20.60 14.99
CA PRO A 934 0.51 -22.04 14.79
C PRO A 934 0.18 -22.73 16.11
N TYR A 935 -0.69 -23.74 16.08
CA TYR A 935 -1.03 -24.57 17.25
C TYR A 935 -1.55 -25.95 16.84
N VAL A 936 -1.49 -26.91 17.75
CA VAL A 936 -2.25 -28.17 17.69
C VAL A 936 -3.29 -28.22 18.81
N ILE A 937 -4.29 -29.10 18.69
CA ILE A 937 -5.27 -29.34 19.76
C ILE A 937 -4.93 -30.63 20.50
N ILE A 938 -4.53 -30.51 21.77
CA ILE A 938 -4.17 -31.65 22.60
C ILE A 938 -5.40 -32.38 23.18
N PRO A 939 -5.27 -33.66 23.56
CA PRO A 939 -6.27 -34.35 24.38
C PRO A 939 -6.54 -33.58 25.68
N GLY A 940 -7.77 -33.64 26.17
CA GLY A 940 -8.15 -33.00 27.43
C GLY A 940 -9.39 -33.64 28.04
N THR A 941 -9.86 -33.07 29.15
CA THR A 941 -10.96 -33.67 29.93
C THR A 941 -12.33 -33.46 29.26
N LYS A 942 -13.31 -34.27 29.65
CA LYS A 942 -14.68 -34.18 29.12
C LYS A 942 -15.26 -32.79 29.41
N ASN A 943 -15.80 -32.15 28.37
CA ASN A 943 -16.29 -30.76 28.36
C ASN A 943 -15.21 -29.67 28.48
N GLN A 944 -13.91 -29.99 28.43
CA GLN A 944 -12.87 -28.96 28.41
C GLN A 944 -12.93 -28.13 27.12
N PRO A 945 -13.00 -26.78 27.21
CA PRO A 945 -13.06 -25.92 26.03
C PRO A 945 -11.85 -26.12 25.10
N ALA A 946 -12.08 -26.03 23.79
CA ALA A 946 -11.01 -26.20 22.80
C ALA A 946 -9.92 -25.12 22.91
N TYR A 947 -10.25 -23.91 23.40
CA TYR A 947 -9.27 -22.83 23.55
C TYR A 947 -8.22 -23.08 24.64
N GLU A 948 -8.52 -23.89 25.65
CA GLU A 948 -7.54 -24.26 26.70
C GLU A 948 -6.54 -25.31 26.20
N ARG A 949 -6.96 -26.07 25.19
CA ARG A 949 -6.27 -27.23 24.62
C ARG A 949 -5.46 -26.91 23.38
N ALA A 950 -5.30 -25.63 23.03
CA ALA A 950 -4.29 -25.22 22.06
C ALA A 950 -2.90 -25.18 22.72
N GLU A 951 -1.92 -25.78 22.06
CA GLU A 951 -0.51 -25.80 22.43
C GLU A 951 0.39 -25.69 21.19
#